data_AF-D2QMT7-F1
#
_entry.id   AF-D2QMT7-F1
#
_cell.length_a   1.000
_cell.length_b   1.000
_cell.length_c   1.000
_cell.angle_alpha   90.00
_cell.angle_beta   90.00
_cell.angle_gamma   90.00
#
_symmetry.space_group_name_H-M   'P 1'
#
loop_
_entity.id
_entity.type
_entity.pdbx_description
1 polymer ?
#
loop_
_entity_poly.entity_id
_entity_poly.type
_entity_poly.pdbx_seq_one_letter_code
_entity_poly.pdbx_strand_id
1 'polypeptide(L)'
;MTTLFGMMPNINVSMITSNQIPKIGKRINFMTPSKIMRSALFLSILLSLISVNIPNEPSAVIRINLLGYRPDSPKVAVWGSLTDGQINTFELVDEQTNGVQQQLPAGRAFGGYGPFKQSYRLDFSAVQKPGRYYLRTADGARSPGFRIGDDVYAGAADFCLRYMRQQRSGFNPFLKDSCHTHDGYTMYGPMPDSTHIDASGGWHDASDYLQYVTTSANATYHLLAALRDFPTAFGDQHQLNGLAGANGLPDVLDEARWGLDWLLKMHPTDTWLFNQLGDDRDHSSMRIPKLDSMYGKGAERPVYFATGQPQGLFKYKNRATGVASTAGKVSSALALGYQLTRKKDPAYAGKLWQRAQSAYKLGLEKPGNCQTAPGRAPYFYEEDNYADDMELATVEQLNATGATGTQAARLQTTALDFARMEPVTPWILNDTARHYQWYPFVNVGHAELAKQLPARDRKIVTDYYKSGIEIIWKRASQNAFYRGVPFTWCSNNLTTSFATQCFWYRQLTGDTQFAALEQANFDWLFGCNPWGTSFVYGLPANADTPSDPHSSFTHLKNYPIDGGLVDGPVRGSIYSRLIGITLHEPDEYAPFQSNVAVYHDDYGDYSTNEPTMDGTASLVYLLAAKHAESYKPAKANTSRKPEKPAKTLKPSTKTDLKSTYFKGAKIRGDTSARRLALVFTGDEFADGGSTIARTLQKHQVRASFFLTGRFLRNPAFTALTKQLAREGHYLGPHSDQHLLYCDWTKRDSLLLTRQQFVDDLRANYAALSGVLGGMNQTPYLEDMAFDSSRPIPKTSKLFLPPYEWYNDSISVWANAEGVQLINYTPGTLSHADYTTPQDKNYRNSATILQSIQTYEQKKPAGLNGFILLMHIGVAPNRTDKLYDHLDELIAELRQKGYAFVRVDAL
;
A
#
# COMPACT_ATOMS: atom_id res chain seq x y z
N MET A 1 -51.77 12.98 2.53
CA MET A 1 -52.76 13.75 3.30
C MET A 1 -52.21 15.15 3.55
N THR A 2 -53.13 16.10 3.63
CA THR A 2 -53.07 17.52 3.27
C THR A 2 -52.53 18.47 4.37
N THR A 3 -51.78 19.50 3.97
CA THR A 3 -51.66 20.90 4.47
C THR A 3 -51.54 21.23 5.97
N LEU A 4 -50.54 22.07 6.33
CA LEU A 4 -50.75 23.45 6.83
C LEU A 4 -49.48 24.33 6.85
N PHE A 5 -49.70 25.64 6.71
CA PHE A 5 -48.81 26.77 6.38
C PHE A 5 -48.36 27.59 7.63
N GLY A 6 -47.32 28.42 7.47
CA GLY A 6 -47.04 29.63 8.30
C GLY A 6 -45.55 30.02 8.35
N MET A 7 -45.03 30.81 7.39
CA MET A 7 -44.81 32.28 7.38
C MET A 7 -43.54 32.81 8.10
N MET A 8 -42.64 33.41 7.29
CA MET A 8 -41.53 34.32 7.67
C MET A 8 -41.75 35.70 6.99
N PRO A 9 -41.20 36.82 7.52
CA PRO A 9 -41.38 38.16 6.95
C PRO A 9 -40.26 38.62 6.00
N ASN A 10 -40.66 39.55 5.12
CA ASN A 10 -39.96 40.28 4.05
C ASN A 10 -38.74 41.13 4.49
N ILE A 11 -37.87 41.51 3.52
CA ILE A 11 -37.47 42.91 3.25
C ILE A 11 -36.86 43.05 1.82
N ASN A 12 -37.12 44.25 1.27
CA ASN A 12 -37.03 44.80 -0.09
C ASN A 12 -35.67 44.86 -0.82
N VAL A 13 -35.77 44.99 -2.16
CA VAL A 13 -34.71 45.33 -3.13
C VAL A 13 -34.97 46.71 -3.75
N SER A 14 -33.93 47.53 -3.91
CA SER A 14 -33.82 48.68 -4.85
C SER A 14 -32.33 49.02 -5.05
N MET A 15 -31.75 48.79 -6.23
CA MET A 15 -31.45 49.75 -7.33
C MET A 15 -30.19 50.64 -7.13
N ILE A 16 -29.21 50.54 -8.06
CA ILE A 16 -28.56 51.63 -8.84
C ILE A 16 -27.12 51.29 -9.36
N THR A 17 -27.01 51.26 -10.70
CA THR A 17 -25.95 51.68 -11.67
C THR A 17 -24.46 51.31 -11.54
N SER A 18 -23.86 50.92 -12.67
CA SER A 18 -22.67 51.60 -13.21
C SER A 18 -22.58 51.45 -14.75
N ASN A 19 -21.95 52.43 -15.40
CA ASN A 19 -21.85 52.68 -16.84
C ASN A 19 -20.35 52.73 -17.24
N GLN A 20 -20.07 52.67 -18.56
CA GLN A 20 -18.78 52.97 -19.28
C GLN A 20 -17.84 51.77 -19.56
N ILE A 21 -17.22 51.50 -20.73
CA ILE A 21 -16.85 52.17 -22.03
C ILE A 21 -16.15 51.07 -22.91
N PRO A 22 -15.82 51.15 -24.25
CA PRO A 22 -16.34 51.87 -25.43
C PRO A 22 -16.61 50.97 -26.69
N LYS A 23 -17.17 51.60 -27.74
CA LYS A 23 -17.35 51.07 -29.12
C LYS A 23 -16.05 51.08 -29.96
N ILE A 24 -15.87 50.06 -30.81
CA ILE A 24 -15.10 50.14 -32.06
C ILE A 24 -15.94 49.50 -33.17
N GLY A 25 -16.30 50.28 -34.20
CA GLY A 25 -16.96 49.79 -35.41
C GLY A 25 -15.96 49.52 -36.52
N LYS A 26 -16.24 48.54 -37.40
CA LYS A 26 -15.77 48.53 -38.80
C LYS A 26 -16.56 47.52 -39.66
N ARG A 27 -17.21 48.10 -40.69
CA ARG A 27 -17.54 47.62 -42.05
C ARG A 27 -17.73 46.12 -42.30
N ILE A 28 -18.95 45.76 -42.70
CA ILE A 28 -19.33 44.49 -43.34
C ILE A 28 -19.09 44.63 -44.85
N ASN A 29 -18.23 43.79 -45.43
CA ASN A 29 -18.13 43.57 -46.87
C ASN A 29 -18.87 42.26 -47.22
N PHE A 30 -19.87 42.34 -48.09
CA PHE A 30 -20.57 41.16 -48.62
C PHE A 30 -19.67 40.40 -49.61
N MET A 31 -19.41 39.11 -49.33
CA MET A 31 -18.81 38.18 -50.29
C MET A 31 -19.90 37.50 -51.13
N THR A 32 -19.64 37.32 -52.42
CA THR A 32 -20.56 36.76 -53.41
C THR A 32 -20.73 35.23 -53.30
N PRO A 33 -21.85 34.66 -53.82
CA PRO A 33 -22.30 33.29 -53.52
C PRO A 33 -21.36 32.16 -53.98
N SER A 34 -20.41 32.43 -54.88
CA SER A 34 -19.52 31.40 -55.45
C SER A 34 -18.35 31.00 -54.54
N LYS A 35 -17.99 31.82 -53.54
CA LYS A 35 -16.94 31.48 -52.56
C LYS A 35 -17.45 30.70 -51.35
N ILE A 36 -18.75 30.77 -51.06
CA ILE A 36 -19.38 30.03 -49.96
C ILE A 36 -19.44 28.53 -50.29
N MET A 37 -19.69 28.18 -51.55
CA MET A 37 -19.82 26.77 -51.97
C MET A 37 -18.47 26.04 -52.03
N ARG A 38 -17.37 26.72 -52.36
CA ARG A 38 -16.00 26.14 -52.32
C ARG A 38 -15.44 26.05 -50.89
N SER A 39 -15.80 26.99 -50.02
CA SER A 39 -15.41 26.96 -48.60
C SER A 39 -16.20 25.90 -47.82
N ALA A 40 -17.48 25.69 -48.14
CA ALA A 40 -18.30 24.64 -47.54
C ALA A 40 -17.85 23.23 -47.94
N LEU A 41 -17.40 23.01 -49.19
CA LEU A 41 -16.86 21.73 -49.66
C LEU A 41 -15.46 21.43 -49.06
N PHE A 42 -14.61 22.46 -48.90
CA PHE A 42 -13.34 22.31 -48.17
C PHE A 42 -13.55 22.06 -46.68
N LEU A 43 -14.54 22.70 -46.04
CA LEU A 43 -14.84 22.49 -44.63
C LEU A 43 -15.45 21.10 -44.37
N SER A 44 -16.27 20.57 -45.29
CA SER A 44 -16.84 19.21 -45.17
C SER A 44 -15.83 18.09 -45.50
N ILE A 45 -14.82 18.35 -46.34
CA ILE A 45 -13.67 17.45 -46.54
C ILE A 45 -12.66 17.55 -45.36
N LEU A 46 -12.52 18.72 -44.73
CA LEU A 46 -11.71 18.88 -43.52
C LEU A 46 -12.40 18.26 -42.29
N LEU A 47 -13.72 18.33 -42.19
CA LEU A 47 -14.52 17.69 -41.13
C LEU A 47 -14.62 16.17 -41.27
N SER A 48 -14.52 15.61 -42.50
CA SER A 48 -14.44 14.15 -42.68
C SER A 48 -13.05 13.57 -42.45
N LEU A 49 -12.00 14.41 -42.47
CA LEU A 49 -10.62 14.03 -42.11
C LEU A 49 -10.31 14.21 -40.60
N ILE A 50 -11.16 14.89 -39.84
CA ILE A 50 -11.11 14.93 -38.38
C ILE A 50 -12.01 13.80 -37.85
N SER A 51 -11.63 12.56 -38.16
CA SER A 51 -12.05 11.43 -37.32
C SER A 51 -11.32 11.59 -36.00
N VAL A 52 -11.96 12.27 -35.04
CA VAL A 52 -11.54 12.23 -33.64
C VAL A 52 -11.64 10.77 -33.22
N ASN A 53 -10.53 10.04 -33.32
CA ASN A 53 -10.37 8.79 -32.62
C ASN A 53 -10.35 9.15 -31.14
N ILE A 54 -11.55 9.22 -30.54
CA ILE A 54 -11.69 9.15 -29.09
C ILE A 54 -10.95 7.87 -28.70
N PRO A 55 -9.94 7.94 -27.82
CA PRO A 55 -9.27 6.75 -27.33
C PRO A 55 -10.34 5.80 -26.80
N ASN A 56 -10.43 4.60 -27.36
CA ASN A 56 -11.29 3.57 -26.78
C ASN A 56 -10.68 3.24 -25.42
N GLU A 57 -11.36 3.63 -24.34
CA GLU A 57 -11.12 3.08 -23.01
C GLU A 57 -11.01 1.55 -23.13
N PRO A 58 -10.03 0.91 -22.49
CA PRO A 58 -9.87 -0.54 -22.59
C PRO A 58 -11.16 -1.22 -22.16
N SER A 59 -11.73 -2.03 -23.06
CA SER A 59 -13.02 -2.69 -22.84
C SER A 59 -12.99 -3.71 -21.69
N ALA A 60 -11.79 -4.08 -21.22
CA ALA A 60 -11.56 -5.01 -20.13
C ALA A 60 -10.27 -4.72 -19.36
N VAL A 61 -10.20 -5.22 -18.13
CA VAL A 61 -9.06 -5.09 -17.21
C VAL A 61 -8.70 -6.45 -16.60
N ILE A 62 -7.45 -6.61 -16.15
CA ILE A 62 -6.99 -7.78 -15.38
C ILE A 62 -6.56 -7.32 -13.98
N ARG A 63 -7.25 -7.84 -12.96
CA ARG A 63 -7.02 -7.57 -11.53
C ARG A 63 -6.21 -8.68 -10.91
N ILE A 64 -5.19 -8.33 -10.12
CA ILE A 64 -4.19 -9.25 -9.57
C ILE A 64 -3.87 -8.87 -8.13
N ASN A 65 -3.20 -9.76 -7.39
CA ASN A 65 -2.51 -9.38 -6.17
C ASN A 65 -1.25 -8.57 -6.53
N LEU A 66 -1.23 -7.29 -6.15
CA LEU A 66 -0.16 -6.33 -6.42
C LEU A 66 1.12 -6.63 -5.63
N LEU A 67 1.04 -7.34 -4.50
CA LEU A 67 2.23 -7.83 -3.79
C LEU A 67 2.94 -8.94 -4.58
N GLY A 68 2.18 -9.74 -5.33
CA GLY A 68 2.63 -10.92 -6.06
C GLY A 68 2.09 -12.22 -5.47
N TYR A 69 2.73 -13.33 -5.83
CA TYR A 69 2.28 -14.68 -5.49
C TYR A 69 3.43 -15.57 -5.03
N ARG A 70 3.16 -16.52 -4.14
CA ARG A 70 4.17 -17.52 -3.74
C ARG A 70 4.20 -18.70 -4.72
N PRO A 71 5.35 -19.35 -4.97
CA PRO A 71 5.45 -20.50 -5.87
C PRO A 71 4.44 -21.61 -5.61
N ASP A 72 4.13 -21.91 -4.34
CA ASP A 72 3.31 -23.03 -3.90
C ASP A 72 1.87 -22.64 -3.48
N SER A 73 1.50 -21.36 -3.61
CA SER A 73 0.14 -20.89 -3.31
C SER A 73 -0.77 -20.94 -4.54
N PRO A 74 -2.11 -20.92 -4.35
CA PRO A 74 -3.03 -20.55 -5.43
C PRO A 74 -2.64 -19.19 -6.02
N LYS A 75 -2.80 -19.03 -7.34
CA LYS A 75 -2.48 -17.81 -8.09
C LYS A 75 -3.59 -17.57 -9.10
N VAL A 76 -4.41 -16.57 -8.81
CA VAL A 76 -5.55 -16.24 -9.65
C VAL A 76 -5.58 -14.74 -9.90
N ALA A 77 -5.85 -14.39 -11.15
CA ALA A 77 -6.23 -13.06 -11.55
C ALA A 77 -7.71 -13.04 -11.96
N VAL A 78 -8.34 -11.88 -11.94
CA VAL A 78 -9.70 -11.69 -12.45
C VAL A 78 -9.64 -10.80 -13.67
N TRP A 79 -10.03 -11.35 -14.82
CA TRP A 79 -10.34 -10.53 -15.98
C TRP A 79 -11.79 -10.07 -15.89
N GLY A 80 -12.03 -8.79 -16.12
CA GLY A 80 -13.37 -8.18 -16.08
C GLY A 80 -13.57 -7.26 -17.27
N SER A 81 -14.65 -7.49 -18.03
CA SER A 81 -15.03 -6.69 -19.19
C SER A 81 -16.19 -5.76 -18.86
N LEU A 82 -16.05 -4.49 -19.24
CA LEU A 82 -17.12 -3.48 -19.20
C LEU A 82 -18.15 -3.67 -20.34
N THR A 83 -17.81 -4.54 -21.30
CA THR A 83 -18.66 -4.95 -22.43
C THR A 83 -19.01 -6.45 -22.33
N ASP A 84 -19.79 -6.96 -23.27
CA ASP A 84 -20.13 -8.39 -23.35
C ASP A 84 -19.01 -9.26 -23.98
N GLY A 85 -17.79 -8.72 -24.09
CA GLY A 85 -16.61 -9.42 -24.58
C GLY A 85 -16.32 -10.71 -23.81
N GLN A 86 -15.62 -11.64 -24.47
CA GLN A 86 -15.22 -12.92 -23.91
C GLN A 86 -13.80 -13.27 -24.33
N ILE A 87 -13.14 -14.09 -23.51
CA ILE A 87 -11.80 -14.59 -23.77
C ILE A 87 -11.78 -16.11 -23.62
N ASN A 88 -10.93 -16.77 -24.43
CA ASN A 88 -10.74 -18.22 -24.36
C ASN A 88 -9.41 -18.59 -23.68
N THR A 89 -8.40 -17.73 -23.84
CA THR A 89 -7.05 -17.95 -23.33
C THR A 89 -6.46 -16.65 -22.78
N PHE A 90 -5.43 -16.79 -21.97
CA PHE A 90 -4.57 -15.71 -21.50
C PHE A 90 -3.11 -16.16 -21.50
N GLU A 91 -2.20 -15.21 -21.51
CA GLU A 91 -0.76 -15.44 -21.55
C GLU A 91 -0.10 -14.95 -20.27
N LEU A 92 0.76 -15.77 -19.68
CA LEU A 92 1.74 -15.34 -18.70
C LEU A 92 3.01 -14.95 -19.44
N VAL A 93 3.41 -13.68 -19.33
CA VAL A 93 4.54 -13.12 -20.07
C VAL A 93 5.62 -12.69 -19.08
N ASP A 94 6.87 -13.05 -19.37
CA ASP A 94 8.02 -12.61 -18.59
C ASP A 94 8.24 -11.10 -18.78
N GLU A 95 8.27 -10.35 -17.69
CA GLU A 95 8.26 -8.88 -17.71
C GLU A 95 9.54 -8.29 -18.32
N GLN A 96 10.67 -9.01 -18.21
CA GLN A 96 11.96 -8.53 -18.70
C GLN A 96 12.15 -8.81 -20.19
N THR A 97 11.81 -10.03 -20.63
CA THR A 97 12.04 -10.49 -22.01
C THR A 97 10.86 -10.23 -22.94
N ASN A 98 9.68 -9.91 -22.39
CA ASN A 98 8.40 -9.88 -23.10
C ASN A 98 8.03 -11.23 -23.75
N GLY A 99 8.74 -12.30 -23.40
CA GLY A 99 8.52 -13.63 -23.95
C GLY A 99 7.35 -14.31 -23.25
N VAL A 100 6.40 -14.82 -24.04
CA VAL A 100 5.29 -15.65 -23.54
C VAL A 100 5.90 -16.89 -22.90
N GLN A 101 5.74 -17.03 -21.58
CA GLN A 101 6.22 -18.20 -20.84
C GLN A 101 5.22 -19.34 -20.93
N GLN A 102 3.93 -19.00 -20.87
CA GLN A 102 2.85 -19.97 -20.97
C GLN A 102 1.58 -19.31 -21.49
N GLN A 103 0.84 -20.02 -22.32
CA GLN A 103 -0.54 -19.71 -22.68
C GLN A 103 -1.45 -20.68 -21.94
N LEU A 104 -2.48 -20.15 -21.29
CA LEU A 104 -3.38 -20.87 -20.38
C LEU A 104 -4.84 -20.63 -20.79
N PRO A 105 -5.76 -21.58 -20.56
CA PRO A 105 -7.18 -21.38 -20.80
C PRO A 105 -7.78 -20.41 -19.77
N ALA A 106 -8.68 -19.51 -20.20
CA ALA A 106 -9.34 -18.55 -19.31
C ALA A 106 -10.33 -19.21 -18.31
N GLY A 107 -10.68 -20.47 -18.53
CA GLY A 107 -11.64 -21.21 -17.70
C GLY A 107 -13.09 -20.86 -18.03
N ARG A 108 -13.99 -21.06 -17.06
CA ARG A 108 -15.42 -20.75 -17.22
C ARG A 108 -15.70 -19.26 -17.06
N ALA A 109 -16.70 -18.77 -17.80
CA ALA A 109 -17.29 -17.45 -17.57
C ALA A 109 -18.05 -17.43 -16.23
N PHE A 110 -17.94 -16.32 -15.50
CA PHE A 110 -18.65 -16.08 -14.24
C PHE A 110 -19.79 -15.07 -14.38
N GLY A 111 -20.00 -14.51 -15.58
CA GLY A 111 -20.98 -13.46 -15.81
C GLY A 111 -20.54 -12.11 -15.22
N GLY A 112 -21.52 -11.20 -15.08
CA GLY A 112 -21.27 -9.88 -14.55
C GLY A 112 -21.09 -9.85 -13.03
N TYR A 113 -20.23 -8.94 -12.57
CA TYR A 113 -20.05 -8.65 -11.15
C TYR A 113 -19.58 -7.21 -10.96
N GLY A 114 -20.24 -6.46 -10.09
CA GLY A 114 -19.95 -5.04 -9.88
C GLY A 114 -20.08 -4.24 -11.19
N PRO A 115 -19.01 -3.58 -11.66
CA PRO A 115 -19.05 -2.82 -12.92
C PRO A 115 -18.93 -3.69 -14.18
N PHE A 116 -18.54 -4.96 -14.04
CA PHE A 116 -18.26 -5.83 -15.19
C PHE A 116 -19.52 -6.52 -15.69
N LYS A 117 -19.68 -6.61 -17.02
CA LYS A 117 -20.72 -7.41 -17.68
C LYS A 117 -20.32 -8.88 -17.84
N GLN A 118 -19.02 -9.15 -17.95
CA GLN A 118 -18.46 -10.50 -18.03
C GLN A 118 -17.17 -10.58 -17.23
N SER A 119 -16.90 -11.72 -16.61
CA SER A 119 -15.69 -11.93 -15.81
C SER A 119 -15.18 -13.38 -15.86
N TYR A 120 -13.87 -13.55 -15.71
CA TYR A 120 -13.18 -14.84 -15.69
C TYR A 120 -12.16 -14.89 -14.56
N ARG A 121 -11.99 -16.08 -13.96
CA ARG A 121 -10.89 -16.38 -13.03
C ARG A 121 -9.75 -17.03 -13.80
N LEU A 122 -8.67 -16.29 -13.99
CA LEU A 122 -7.47 -16.72 -14.69
C LEU A 122 -6.54 -17.42 -13.72
N ASP A 123 -6.58 -18.74 -13.68
CA ASP A 123 -5.75 -19.57 -12.80
C ASP A 123 -4.41 -19.91 -13.47
N PHE A 124 -3.32 -19.49 -12.85
CA PHE A 124 -1.94 -19.79 -13.25
C PHE A 124 -1.15 -20.42 -12.11
N SER A 125 -1.82 -21.08 -11.17
CA SER A 125 -1.22 -21.71 -9.98
C SER A 125 -0.15 -22.73 -10.33
N ALA A 126 -0.26 -23.39 -11.49
CA ALA A 126 0.73 -24.34 -12.01
C ALA A 126 2.11 -23.71 -12.27
N VAL A 127 2.18 -22.38 -12.43
CA VAL A 127 3.46 -21.68 -12.62
C VAL A 127 4.10 -21.43 -11.26
N GLN A 128 5.18 -22.16 -10.99
CA GLN A 128 5.92 -22.05 -9.72
C GLN A 128 7.27 -21.36 -9.88
N LYS A 129 7.72 -21.14 -11.13
CA LYS A 129 9.03 -20.56 -11.41
C LYS A 129 9.08 -19.13 -10.84
N PRO A 130 10.01 -18.83 -9.92
CA PRO A 130 10.18 -17.46 -9.45
C PRO A 130 10.60 -16.53 -10.58
N GLY A 131 10.06 -15.33 -10.59
CA GLY A 131 10.26 -14.36 -11.68
C GLY A 131 9.35 -13.15 -11.57
N ARG A 132 9.48 -12.22 -12.54
CA ARG A 132 8.57 -11.09 -12.72
C ARG A 132 7.75 -11.31 -13.99
N TYR A 133 6.45 -11.16 -13.88
CA TYR A 133 5.50 -11.49 -14.93
C TYR A 133 4.41 -10.44 -15.06
N TYR A 134 3.69 -10.48 -16.18
CA TYR A 134 2.38 -9.86 -16.31
C TYR A 134 1.46 -10.80 -17.11
N LEU A 135 0.14 -10.62 -16.97
CA LEU A 135 -0.85 -11.33 -17.76
C LEU A 135 -1.32 -10.48 -18.94
N ARG A 136 -1.61 -11.11 -20.07
CA ARG A 136 -2.22 -10.48 -21.24
C ARG A 136 -3.28 -11.37 -21.88
N THR A 137 -4.31 -10.78 -22.43
CA THR A 137 -5.37 -11.44 -23.19
C THR A 137 -5.45 -10.92 -24.63
N ALA A 138 -6.10 -11.68 -25.52
CA ALA A 138 -6.14 -11.39 -26.95
C ALA A 138 -6.92 -10.10 -27.31
N ASP A 139 -7.82 -9.68 -26.43
CA ASP A 139 -8.57 -8.41 -26.52
C ASP A 139 -7.71 -7.18 -26.14
N GLY A 140 -6.44 -7.39 -25.77
CA GLY A 140 -5.49 -6.34 -25.44
C GLY A 140 -5.42 -6.00 -23.94
N ALA A 141 -6.27 -6.60 -23.08
CA ALA A 141 -6.17 -6.34 -21.65
C ALA A 141 -4.84 -6.89 -21.09
N ARG A 142 -4.23 -6.12 -20.18
CA ARG A 142 -2.92 -6.42 -19.59
C ARG A 142 -2.95 -6.09 -18.09
N SER A 143 -2.44 -7.00 -17.26
CA SER A 143 -2.27 -6.72 -15.82
C SER A 143 -1.09 -5.79 -15.54
N PRO A 144 -1.00 -5.18 -14.35
CA PRO A 144 0.27 -4.71 -13.81
C PRO A 144 1.31 -5.83 -13.75
N GLY A 145 2.58 -5.46 -13.64
CA GLY A 145 3.66 -6.42 -13.40
C GLY A 145 3.64 -6.92 -11.96
N PHE A 146 3.89 -8.21 -11.76
CA PHE A 146 3.90 -8.86 -10.44
C PHE A 146 5.03 -9.87 -10.30
N ARG A 147 5.34 -10.24 -9.06
CA ARG A 147 6.37 -11.23 -8.73
C ARG A 147 5.73 -12.59 -8.42
N ILE A 148 6.41 -13.66 -8.83
CA ILE A 148 6.28 -14.98 -8.21
C ILE A 148 7.57 -15.22 -7.41
N GLY A 149 7.47 -15.47 -6.11
CA GLY A 149 8.64 -15.68 -5.25
C GLY A 149 8.30 -16.01 -3.80
N ASP A 150 9.23 -16.64 -3.09
CA ASP A 150 9.04 -17.06 -1.68
C ASP A 150 9.02 -15.88 -0.70
N ASP A 151 9.46 -14.69 -1.13
CA ASP A 151 9.65 -13.48 -0.33
C ASP A 151 8.65 -12.37 -0.65
N VAL A 152 7.61 -12.63 -1.46
CA VAL A 152 6.66 -11.59 -1.92
C VAL A 152 5.91 -10.89 -0.78
N TYR A 153 5.78 -11.53 0.38
CA TYR A 153 5.12 -10.97 1.56
C TYR A 153 6.13 -10.58 2.67
N ALA A 154 7.43 -10.65 2.40
CA ALA A 154 8.45 -10.31 3.38
C ALA A 154 8.39 -8.83 3.78
N GLY A 155 8.38 -8.56 5.09
CA GLY A 155 8.32 -7.21 5.65
C GLY A 155 6.95 -6.54 5.59
N ALA A 156 5.92 -7.18 5.02
CA ALA A 156 4.58 -6.59 4.93
C ALA A 156 3.93 -6.40 6.31
N ALA A 157 4.07 -7.38 7.21
CA ALA A 157 3.57 -7.27 8.58
C ALA A 157 4.27 -6.14 9.37
N ASP A 158 5.61 -6.05 9.28
CA ASP A 158 6.40 -4.97 9.88
C ASP A 158 6.00 -3.59 9.33
N PHE A 159 5.70 -3.50 8.03
CA PHE A 159 5.28 -2.24 7.41
C PHE A 159 4.00 -1.69 8.03
N CYS A 160 3.02 -2.54 8.33
CA CYS A 160 1.78 -2.16 9.01
C CYS A 160 1.99 -1.63 10.44
N LEU A 161 3.09 -1.97 11.12
CA LEU A 161 3.43 -1.40 12.44
C LEU A 161 3.77 0.11 12.37
N ARG A 162 4.03 0.66 11.18
CA ARG A 162 4.26 2.11 11.01
C ARG A 162 2.98 2.89 11.32
N TYR A 163 1.84 2.41 10.83
CA TYR A 163 0.54 2.99 11.15
C TYR A 163 0.21 2.84 12.64
N MET A 164 0.41 1.66 13.23
CA MET A 164 0.20 1.45 14.68
C MET A 164 0.99 2.46 15.53
N ARG A 165 2.27 2.70 15.21
CA ARG A 165 3.11 3.71 15.89
C ARG A 165 2.61 5.13 15.70
N GLN A 166 2.10 5.45 14.50
CA GLN A 166 1.52 6.77 14.20
C GLN A 166 0.25 7.02 15.01
N GLN A 167 -0.52 5.98 15.32
CA GLN A 167 -1.73 6.05 16.13
C GLN A 167 -1.46 6.16 17.63
N ARG A 168 -0.20 6.11 18.11
CA ARG A 168 0.08 6.21 19.55
C ARG A 168 -0.39 7.54 20.14
N SER A 169 -1.18 7.46 21.21
CA SER A 169 -1.55 8.57 22.10
C SER A 169 -0.63 8.58 23.32
N GLY A 170 -0.37 9.72 23.97
CA GLY A 170 0.77 9.87 24.88
C GLY A 170 2.00 10.30 24.10
N PHE A 171 3.12 9.58 24.16
CA PHE A 171 4.26 9.87 23.27
C PHE A 171 4.01 9.29 21.88
N ASN A 172 3.98 10.16 20.86
CA ASN A 172 3.79 9.80 19.47
C ASN A 172 5.15 9.84 18.73
N PRO A 173 5.73 8.66 18.37
CA PRO A 173 7.05 8.60 17.75
C PRO A 173 7.08 9.17 16.32
N PHE A 174 5.94 9.19 15.62
CA PHE A 174 5.84 9.76 14.28
C PHE A 174 5.97 11.28 14.32
N LEU A 175 5.22 11.93 15.23
CA LEU A 175 5.28 13.38 15.43
C LEU A 175 6.51 13.81 16.25
N LYS A 176 7.15 12.87 16.96
CA LYS A 176 8.21 13.13 17.95
C LYS A 176 7.77 14.14 19.02
N ASP A 177 6.51 14.03 19.41
CA ASP A 177 5.83 14.93 20.34
C ASP A 177 4.80 14.13 21.13
N SER A 178 4.21 14.74 22.15
CA SER A 178 3.20 14.10 22.97
C SER A 178 1.81 14.73 22.80
N CYS A 179 0.78 13.90 22.90
CA CYS A 179 -0.63 14.29 22.89
C CYS A 179 -1.39 13.59 24.03
N HIS A 180 -2.52 14.17 24.43
CA HIS A 180 -3.41 13.65 25.47
C HIS A 180 -2.72 13.16 26.76
N THR A 181 -1.65 13.85 27.18
CA THR A 181 -0.89 13.49 28.40
C THR A 181 -1.65 13.76 29.70
N HIS A 182 -2.85 14.32 29.60
CA HIS A 182 -3.74 14.66 30.73
C HIS A 182 -5.00 13.78 30.76
N ASP A 183 -5.06 12.73 29.93
CA ASP A 183 -6.15 11.76 30.05
C ASP A 183 -6.12 11.12 31.43
N GLY A 184 -7.22 11.14 32.18
CA GLY A 184 -8.54 11.69 31.87
C GLY A 184 -9.43 11.76 33.11
N TYR A 185 -10.73 12.02 32.91
CA TYR A 185 -11.70 12.15 34.01
C TYR A 185 -12.84 11.12 33.91
N THR A 186 -13.18 10.45 35.00
CA THR A 186 -14.12 9.32 34.99
C THR A 186 -15.57 9.72 34.75
N MET A 187 -16.33 8.83 34.11
CA MET A 187 -17.78 8.87 34.00
C MET A 187 -18.39 7.50 34.31
N TYR A 188 -19.50 7.47 35.06
CA TYR A 188 -20.31 6.28 35.38
C TYR A 188 -19.64 5.21 36.23
N GLY A 189 -18.52 5.52 36.89
CA GLY A 189 -17.82 4.56 37.73
C GLY A 189 -18.32 4.54 39.19
N PRO A 190 -17.75 3.65 40.03
CA PRO A 190 -18.05 3.60 41.47
C PRO A 190 -17.45 4.78 42.26
N MET A 191 -16.59 5.57 41.63
CA MET A 191 -16.08 6.84 42.12
C MET A 191 -16.96 8.01 41.62
N PRO A 192 -16.93 9.19 42.26
CA PRO A 192 -17.62 10.36 41.72
C PRO A 192 -17.22 10.64 40.27
N ASP A 193 -18.21 11.00 39.44
CA ASP A 193 -17.93 11.48 38.09
C ASP A 193 -16.95 12.66 38.16
N SER A 194 -16.14 12.80 37.12
CA SER A 194 -15.05 13.77 37.04
C SER A 194 -13.86 13.51 37.96
N THR A 195 -13.73 12.32 38.55
CA THR A 195 -12.48 11.93 39.23
C THR A 195 -11.36 11.80 38.21
N HIS A 196 -10.21 12.45 38.44
CA HIS A 196 -9.05 12.30 37.59
C HIS A 196 -8.40 10.92 37.75
N ILE A 197 -8.04 10.29 36.63
CA ILE A 197 -7.27 9.04 36.57
C ILE A 197 -6.22 9.15 35.45
N ASP A 198 -5.10 8.43 35.55
CA ASP A 198 -4.17 8.32 34.40
C ASP A 198 -4.71 7.28 33.41
N ALA A 199 -5.19 7.75 32.27
CA ALA A 199 -5.61 6.95 31.12
C ALA A 199 -4.80 7.29 29.85
N SER A 200 -3.68 7.99 29.99
CA SER A 200 -2.79 8.36 28.88
C SER A 200 -2.09 7.12 28.29
N GLY A 201 -1.77 7.15 27.00
CA GLY A 201 -1.18 6.01 26.27
C GLY A 201 -2.16 5.39 25.28
N GLY A 202 -1.86 4.18 24.81
CA GLY A 202 -2.72 3.44 23.88
C GLY A 202 -2.71 4.03 22.46
N TRP A 203 -3.68 3.64 21.65
CA TRP A 203 -3.81 4.11 20.27
C TRP A 203 -5.10 4.87 20.04
N HIS A 204 -5.03 5.92 19.22
CA HIS A 204 -6.16 6.48 18.50
C HIS A 204 -6.77 5.38 17.61
N ASP A 205 -8.08 5.21 17.70
CA ASP A 205 -8.77 4.07 17.13
C ASP A 205 -8.80 4.08 15.59
N ALA A 206 -8.99 5.28 15.04
CA ALA A 206 -8.94 5.55 13.61
C ALA A 206 -8.42 6.98 13.39
N SER A 207 -9.04 7.77 12.51
CA SER A 207 -8.58 9.14 12.24
C SER A 207 -9.10 10.17 13.24
N ASP A 208 -10.10 9.80 14.04
CA ASP A 208 -10.44 10.48 15.27
C ASP A 208 -9.45 10.15 16.40
N TYR A 209 -9.58 10.81 17.56
CA TYR A 209 -8.71 10.54 18.71
C TYR A 209 -9.39 9.72 19.80
N LEU A 210 -10.50 9.06 19.48
CA LEU A 210 -11.18 8.16 20.39
C LEU A 210 -10.31 6.93 20.65
N GLN A 211 -10.45 6.34 21.83
CA GLN A 211 -9.75 5.11 22.18
C GLN A 211 -10.71 4.16 22.89
N TYR A 212 -10.84 2.94 22.35
CA TYR A 212 -11.74 1.94 22.90
C TYR A 212 -10.97 0.73 23.42
N VAL A 213 -11.39 0.21 24.57
CA VAL A 213 -10.79 -1.00 25.16
C VAL A 213 -11.07 -2.21 24.28
N THR A 214 -12.26 -2.29 23.70
CA THR A 214 -12.67 -3.37 22.80
C THR A 214 -11.70 -3.56 21.63
N THR A 215 -11.41 -2.52 20.87
CA THR A 215 -10.50 -2.56 19.70
C THR A 215 -9.04 -2.65 20.12
N SER A 216 -8.61 -1.89 21.12
CA SER A 216 -7.21 -1.91 21.60
C SER A 216 -6.82 -3.25 22.21
N ALA A 217 -7.72 -3.92 22.94
CA ALA A 217 -7.47 -5.25 23.48
C ALA A 217 -7.36 -6.30 22.36
N ASN A 218 -8.23 -6.23 21.35
CA ASN A 218 -8.14 -7.09 20.17
C ASN A 218 -6.85 -6.86 19.37
N ALA A 219 -6.48 -5.61 19.13
CA ALA A 219 -5.23 -5.25 18.46
C ALA A 219 -4.01 -5.78 19.23
N THR A 220 -3.98 -5.54 20.55
CA THR A 220 -2.92 -6.05 21.43
C THR A 220 -2.81 -7.58 21.35
N TYR A 221 -3.94 -8.29 21.41
CA TYR A 221 -3.95 -9.74 21.29
C TYR A 221 -3.40 -10.21 19.94
N HIS A 222 -3.84 -9.62 18.82
CA HIS A 222 -3.36 -10.01 17.48
C HIS A 222 -1.86 -9.75 17.28
N LEU A 223 -1.32 -8.63 17.78
CA LEU A 223 0.12 -8.36 17.73
C LEU A 223 0.91 -9.40 18.53
N LEU A 224 0.46 -9.75 19.74
CA LEU A 224 1.09 -10.78 20.57
C LEU A 224 0.98 -12.17 19.94
N ALA A 225 -0.19 -12.50 19.37
CA ALA A 225 -0.43 -13.77 18.69
C ALA A 225 0.42 -13.89 17.43
N ALA A 226 0.57 -12.81 16.66
CA ALA A 226 1.43 -12.79 15.47
C ALA A 226 2.90 -13.02 15.85
N LEU A 227 3.38 -12.41 16.93
CA LEU A 227 4.72 -12.68 17.46
C LEU A 227 4.89 -14.13 17.92
N ARG A 228 3.90 -14.67 18.66
CA ARG A 228 3.92 -16.04 19.18
C ARG A 228 3.98 -17.06 18.04
N ASP A 229 3.13 -16.88 17.04
CA ASP A 229 2.91 -17.86 15.98
C ASP A 229 3.93 -17.70 14.84
N PHE A 230 4.37 -16.47 14.54
CA PHE A 230 5.19 -16.13 13.38
C PHE A 230 6.36 -15.19 13.74
N PRO A 231 7.26 -15.58 14.67
CA PRO A 231 8.32 -14.69 15.17
C PRO A 231 9.34 -14.25 14.12
N THR A 232 9.41 -14.92 12.97
CA THR A 232 10.33 -14.57 11.87
C THR A 232 9.82 -13.45 10.96
N ALA A 233 8.54 -13.05 11.11
CA ALA A 233 7.92 -12.02 10.28
C ALA A 233 8.31 -10.59 10.68
N PHE A 234 9.00 -10.43 11.82
CA PHE A 234 9.24 -9.14 12.46
C PHE A 234 10.73 -8.89 12.69
N GLY A 235 11.18 -7.68 12.36
CA GLY A 235 12.52 -7.17 12.64
C GLY A 235 12.65 -6.54 14.03
N ASP A 236 13.82 -5.94 14.28
CA ASP A 236 14.18 -5.14 15.45
C ASP A 236 14.85 -3.86 14.93
N GLN A 237 14.03 -2.86 14.64
CA GLN A 237 14.42 -1.58 14.05
C GLN A 237 13.90 -0.39 14.85
N HIS A 238 13.06 -0.61 15.86
CA HIS A 238 12.50 0.44 16.69
C HIS A 238 12.67 0.11 18.18
N GLN A 239 12.82 1.16 18.97
CA GLN A 239 12.88 1.07 20.42
C GLN A 239 11.46 0.96 21.00
N LEU A 240 11.37 0.72 22.32
CA LEU A 240 10.09 0.60 23.01
C LEU A 240 9.22 1.86 22.89
N ASN A 241 9.84 3.03 22.84
CA ASN A 241 9.15 4.31 22.61
C ASN A 241 8.69 4.53 21.15
N GLY A 242 9.00 3.60 20.25
CA GLY A 242 8.67 3.64 18.83
C GLY A 242 9.61 4.47 17.96
N LEU A 243 10.67 5.07 18.52
CA LEU A 243 11.71 5.74 17.73
C LEU A 243 12.62 4.72 17.04
N ALA A 244 13.25 5.13 15.93
CA ALA A 244 14.18 4.29 15.21
C ALA A 244 15.40 3.88 16.06
N GLY A 245 15.83 2.63 15.91
CA GLY A 245 16.97 2.01 16.60
C GLY A 245 16.57 0.67 17.21
N ALA A 246 17.46 -0.32 17.15
CA ALA A 246 17.21 -1.64 17.72
C ALA A 246 17.31 -1.65 19.26
N ASN A 247 16.54 -2.50 19.93
CA ASN A 247 16.57 -2.70 21.39
C ASN A 247 16.74 -4.17 21.82
N GLY A 248 16.90 -5.10 20.87
CA GLY A 248 17.01 -6.53 21.11
C GLY A 248 15.66 -7.26 21.24
N LEU A 249 14.54 -6.59 20.97
CA LEU A 249 13.19 -7.14 20.96
C LEU A 249 12.59 -6.98 19.56
N PRO A 250 11.75 -7.93 19.11
CA PRO A 250 10.98 -7.74 17.89
C PRO A 250 10.06 -6.52 18.02
N ASP A 251 10.04 -5.70 16.98
CA ASP A 251 9.26 -4.46 16.87
C ASP A 251 7.77 -4.63 17.25
N VAL A 252 7.19 -5.78 16.88
CA VAL A 252 5.80 -6.13 17.21
C VAL A 252 5.57 -6.30 18.71
N LEU A 253 6.58 -6.74 19.47
CA LEU A 253 6.49 -6.87 20.92
C LEU A 253 6.49 -5.49 21.59
N ASP A 254 7.30 -4.56 21.08
CA ASP A 254 7.32 -3.18 21.58
C ASP A 254 5.99 -2.49 21.34
N GLU A 255 5.39 -2.71 20.17
CA GLU A 255 4.06 -2.19 19.87
C GLU A 255 2.99 -2.86 20.74
N ALA A 256 2.98 -4.20 20.85
CA ALA A 256 2.04 -4.89 21.72
C ALA A 256 2.14 -4.48 23.19
N ARG A 257 3.36 -4.20 23.69
CA ARG A 257 3.58 -3.71 25.04
C ARG A 257 2.94 -2.33 25.27
N TRP A 258 2.92 -1.46 24.27
CA TRP A 258 2.20 -0.19 24.33
C TRP A 258 0.71 -0.38 24.64
N GLY A 259 0.09 -1.35 23.97
CA GLY A 259 -1.29 -1.75 24.21
C GLY A 259 -1.49 -2.36 25.61
N LEU A 260 -0.65 -3.30 26.01
CA LEU A 260 -0.70 -3.92 27.34
C LEU A 260 -0.60 -2.89 28.48
N ASP A 261 0.31 -1.91 28.34
CA ASP A 261 0.50 -0.84 29.32
C ASP A 261 -0.75 0.03 29.45
N TRP A 262 -1.44 0.32 28.35
CA TRP A 262 -2.70 1.06 28.36
C TRP A 262 -3.86 0.24 28.94
N LEU A 263 -3.97 -1.05 28.60
CA LEU A 263 -5.00 -1.94 29.17
C LEU A 263 -4.88 -2.06 30.70
N LEU A 264 -3.66 -2.05 31.25
CA LEU A 264 -3.45 -2.00 32.70
C LEU A 264 -4.00 -0.73 33.36
N LYS A 265 -3.97 0.41 32.64
CA LYS A 265 -4.60 1.66 33.11
C LYS A 265 -6.11 1.64 32.99
N MET A 266 -6.65 0.95 31.99
CA MET A 266 -8.09 0.76 31.77
C MET A 266 -8.70 -0.34 32.67
N HIS A 267 -7.87 -1.15 33.32
CA HIS A 267 -8.25 -2.07 34.39
C HIS A 267 -7.30 -1.91 35.61
N PRO A 268 -7.34 -0.78 36.33
CA PRO A 268 -6.30 -0.46 37.32
C PRO A 268 -6.44 -1.23 38.65
N THR A 269 -7.66 -1.68 38.98
CA THR A 269 -7.98 -2.47 40.17
C THR A 269 -8.74 -3.74 39.76
N ASP A 270 -8.90 -4.69 40.68
CA ASP A 270 -9.58 -5.94 40.41
C ASP A 270 -11.05 -5.76 39.96
N THR A 271 -11.67 -4.61 40.25
CA THR A 271 -13.09 -4.36 39.97
C THR A 271 -13.37 -3.15 39.07
N TRP A 272 -12.37 -2.32 38.81
CA TRP A 272 -12.53 -1.16 37.94
C TRP A 272 -12.19 -1.53 36.51
N LEU A 273 -13.17 -1.50 35.61
CA LEU A 273 -12.97 -1.71 34.19
C LEU A 273 -13.58 -0.52 33.44
N PHE A 274 -12.79 0.11 32.60
CA PHE A 274 -13.23 1.16 31.69
C PHE A 274 -13.41 0.58 30.28
N ASN A 275 -14.28 1.21 29.46
CA ASN A 275 -14.57 0.74 28.11
C ASN A 275 -14.10 1.71 27.01
N GLN A 276 -14.07 3.02 27.29
CA GLN A 276 -13.62 4.01 26.32
C GLN A 276 -12.98 5.24 26.96
N LEU A 277 -12.25 5.97 26.14
CA LEU A 277 -11.67 7.27 26.41
C LEU A 277 -12.05 8.22 25.26
N GLY A 278 -12.68 9.34 25.59
CA GLY A 278 -13.32 10.23 24.62
C GLY A 278 -14.75 9.81 24.25
N ASP A 279 -15.42 10.65 23.47
CA ASP A 279 -16.70 10.38 22.78
C ASP A 279 -16.83 11.28 21.54
N ASP A 280 -17.90 11.10 20.76
CA ASP A 280 -18.15 11.73 19.45
C ASP A 280 -18.13 13.28 19.44
N ARG A 281 -17.97 13.96 20.59
CA ARG A 281 -17.53 15.37 20.61
C ARG A 281 -16.21 15.57 19.87
N ASP A 282 -15.36 14.54 19.78
CA ASP A 282 -14.15 14.50 18.96
C ASP A 282 -14.41 14.94 17.51
N HIS A 283 -15.52 14.48 16.93
CA HIS A 283 -15.86 14.66 15.52
C HIS A 283 -16.30 16.09 15.16
N SER A 284 -16.22 17.04 16.11
CA SER A 284 -16.59 18.43 15.87
C SER A 284 -15.60 19.18 14.97
N SER A 285 -14.34 18.72 14.86
CA SER A 285 -13.39 19.19 13.85
C SER A 285 -12.16 18.29 13.73
N MET A 286 -11.58 18.25 12.53
CA MET A 286 -10.24 17.67 12.31
C MET A 286 -9.17 18.57 12.93
N ARG A 287 -8.17 17.94 13.57
CA ARG A 287 -7.03 18.59 14.20
C ARG A 287 -5.85 17.63 14.21
N ILE A 288 -4.66 18.06 14.64
CA ILE A 288 -3.55 17.14 14.97
C ILE A 288 -3.66 16.80 16.47
N PRO A 289 -3.28 15.59 16.95
CA PRO A 289 -3.68 15.10 18.27
C PRO A 289 -3.31 16.02 19.44
N LYS A 290 -2.18 16.73 19.33
CA LYS A 290 -1.72 17.68 20.37
C LYS A 290 -2.67 18.88 20.56
N LEU A 291 -3.50 19.17 19.58
CA LEU A 291 -4.42 20.31 19.57
C LEU A 291 -5.86 19.91 19.96
N ASP A 292 -6.05 18.72 20.55
CA ASP A 292 -7.36 18.29 20.99
C ASP A 292 -7.82 18.97 22.29
N SER A 293 -8.99 19.61 22.25
CA SER A 293 -9.62 20.27 23.41
C SER A 293 -11.15 20.18 23.42
N MET A 294 -11.74 19.11 22.87
CA MET A 294 -13.18 19.06 22.53
C MET A 294 -14.15 18.89 23.72
N TYR A 295 -13.64 18.66 24.93
CA TYR A 295 -14.45 18.17 26.05
C TYR A 295 -14.82 19.23 27.10
N GLY A 296 -14.34 20.47 26.93
CA GLY A 296 -14.65 21.58 27.84
C GLY A 296 -13.96 21.50 29.21
N LYS A 297 -12.93 20.65 29.34
CA LYS A 297 -12.11 20.46 30.56
C LYS A 297 -10.61 20.58 30.26
N GLY A 298 -10.23 21.61 29.50
CA GLY A 298 -8.86 21.76 29.02
C GLY A 298 -8.45 20.57 28.14
N ALA A 299 -7.34 19.92 28.51
CA ALA A 299 -6.79 18.78 27.78
C ALA A 299 -7.27 17.41 28.29
N GLU A 300 -8.10 17.37 29.34
CA GLU A 300 -8.62 16.10 29.85
C GLU A 300 -9.81 15.59 29.01
N ARG A 301 -9.89 14.27 28.85
CA ARG A 301 -10.95 13.59 28.11
C ARG A 301 -11.74 12.64 29.02
N PRO A 302 -13.04 12.41 28.76
CA PRO A 302 -13.87 11.53 29.59
C PRO A 302 -13.44 10.07 29.45
N VAL A 303 -13.38 9.33 30.56
CA VAL A 303 -13.12 7.89 30.60
C VAL A 303 -14.37 7.18 31.11
N TYR A 304 -15.01 6.38 30.25
CA TYR A 304 -16.29 5.77 30.59
C TYR A 304 -16.08 4.39 31.21
N PHE A 305 -16.67 4.20 32.38
CA PHE A 305 -16.67 2.94 33.09
C PHE A 305 -17.53 1.89 32.37
N ALA A 306 -17.10 0.64 32.36
CA ALA A 306 -17.88 -0.50 31.87
C ALA A 306 -18.92 -0.90 32.93
N THR A 307 -20.11 -0.28 32.89
CA THR A 307 -21.17 -0.58 33.88
C THR A 307 -21.94 -1.86 33.54
N GLY A 308 -21.98 -2.21 32.25
CA GLY A 308 -22.84 -3.27 31.72
C GLY A 308 -24.33 -2.90 31.71
N GLN A 309 -24.63 -1.61 31.66
CA GLN A 309 -25.97 -1.05 31.58
C GLN A 309 -26.01 0.05 30.51
N PRO A 310 -27.18 0.44 29.99
CA PRO A 310 -27.30 1.54 29.03
C PRO A 310 -26.63 2.85 29.51
N GLN A 311 -25.70 3.37 28.71
CA GLN A 311 -24.88 4.57 28.99
C GLN A 311 -24.86 5.54 27.80
N GLY A 312 -24.63 6.81 28.09
CA GLY A 312 -24.42 7.87 27.10
C GLY A 312 -24.58 9.24 27.76
N LEU A 313 -23.72 10.21 27.45
CA LEU A 313 -23.61 11.42 28.26
C LEU A 313 -24.81 12.36 28.11
N PHE A 314 -25.38 12.43 26.91
CA PHE A 314 -26.48 13.34 26.59
C PHE A 314 -27.77 12.57 26.22
N LYS A 315 -28.39 12.90 25.09
CA LYS A 315 -29.68 12.36 24.63
C LYS A 315 -29.58 10.89 24.22
N TYR A 316 -28.51 10.50 23.55
CA TYR A 316 -28.33 9.15 23.03
C TYR A 316 -27.79 8.23 24.11
N LYS A 317 -28.20 6.97 24.07
CA LYS A 317 -27.75 5.91 24.97
C LYS A 317 -27.42 4.67 24.15
N ASN A 318 -26.40 3.94 24.56
CA ASN A 318 -26.14 2.59 24.09
C ASN A 318 -27.13 1.59 24.73
N ARG A 319 -26.91 0.31 24.46
CA ARG A 319 -27.77 -0.81 24.87
C ARG A 319 -26.94 -1.93 25.51
N ALA A 320 -25.89 -1.57 26.25
CA ALA A 320 -25.05 -2.53 26.94
C ALA A 320 -25.86 -3.38 27.92
N THR A 321 -25.54 -4.67 27.98
CA THR A 321 -26.24 -5.68 28.81
C THR A 321 -25.33 -6.35 29.84
N GLY A 322 -24.01 -6.16 29.72
CA GLY A 322 -23.02 -6.74 30.62
C GLY A 322 -21.63 -6.18 30.36
N VAL A 323 -20.61 -6.79 30.98
CA VAL A 323 -19.21 -6.36 30.81
C VAL A 323 -18.34 -7.44 30.19
N ALA A 324 -18.90 -8.63 29.98
CA ALA A 324 -18.15 -9.83 29.60
C ALA A 324 -17.38 -9.69 28.29
N SER A 325 -17.96 -9.05 27.27
CA SER A 325 -17.25 -8.78 26.00
C SER A 325 -15.93 -8.03 26.20
N THR A 326 -15.96 -6.83 26.81
CA THR A 326 -14.77 -6.04 27.14
C THR A 326 -13.84 -6.78 28.10
N ALA A 327 -14.38 -7.40 29.15
CA ALA A 327 -13.58 -8.07 30.17
C ALA A 327 -12.86 -9.31 29.62
N GLY A 328 -13.50 -10.07 28.72
CA GLY A 328 -12.93 -11.22 28.03
C GLY A 328 -11.77 -10.82 27.11
N LYS A 329 -11.94 -9.75 26.32
CA LYS A 329 -10.86 -9.19 25.48
C LYS A 329 -9.66 -8.74 26.30
N VAL A 330 -9.89 -8.00 27.40
CA VAL A 330 -8.82 -7.56 28.32
C VAL A 330 -8.12 -8.77 28.96
N SER A 331 -8.88 -9.74 29.47
CA SER A 331 -8.30 -10.97 30.03
C SER A 331 -7.40 -11.68 29.04
N SER A 332 -7.87 -11.87 27.81
CA SER A 332 -7.16 -12.60 26.76
C SER A 332 -5.83 -11.93 26.41
N ALA A 333 -5.85 -10.62 26.15
CA ALA A 333 -4.65 -9.85 25.81
C ALA A 333 -3.61 -9.88 26.95
N LEU A 334 -4.04 -9.62 28.19
CA LEU A 334 -3.14 -9.61 29.36
C LEU A 334 -2.60 -11.01 29.67
N ALA A 335 -3.42 -12.06 29.53
CA ALA A 335 -2.98 -13.44 29.75
C ALA A 335 -1.95 -13.89 28.71
N LEU A 336 -2.13 -13.54 27.43
CA LEU A 336 -1.14 -13.82 26.39
C LEU A 336 0.15 -12.99 26.60
N GLY A 337 0.00 -11.73 27.01
CA GLY A 337 1.13 -10.88 27.41
C GLY A 337 1.94 -11.50 28.55
N TYR A 338 1.28 -12.03 29.59
CA TYR A 338 1.93 -12.78 30.67
C TYR A 338 2.71 -13.98 30.12
N GLN A 339 2.11 -14.79 29.25
CA GLN A 339 2.76 -15.98 28.70
C GLN A 339 4.08 -15.67 27.98
N LEU A 340 4.10 -14.58 27.20
CA LEU A 340 5.28 -14.18 26.40
C LEU A 340 6.34 -13.44 27.23
N THR A 341 5.95 -12.76 28.31
CA THR A 341 6.86 -11.91 29.10
C THR A 341 7.37 -12.57 30.40
N ARG A 342 6.68 -13.59 30.94
CA ARG A 342 6.99 -14.18 32.27
C ARG A 342 8.42 -14.65 32.50
N LYS A 343 9.17 -14.99 31.44
CA LYS A 343 10.59 -15.37 31.54
C LYS A 343 11.54 -14.17 31.50
N LYS A 344 11.17 -13.10 30.78
CA LYS A 344 12.03 -11.93 30.53
C LYS A 344 11.78 -10.80 31.52
N ASP A 345 10.54 -10.59 31.95
CA ASP A 345 10.13 -9.57 32.91
C ASP A 345 9.06 -10.12 33.88
N PRO A 346 9.47 -10.86 34.93
CA PRO A 346 8.53 -11.51 35.85
C PRO A 346 7.65 -10.53 36.63
N ALA A 347 8.17 -9.34 36.95
CA ALA A 347 7.43 -8.34 37.72
C ALA A 347 6.29 -7.73 36.88
N TYR A 348 6.57 -7.37 35.63
CA TYR A 348 5.55 -6.92 34.71
C TYR A 348 4.53 -8.04 34.42
N ALA A 349 5.02 -9.24 34.12
CA ALA A 349 4.18 -10.40 33.86
C ALA A 349 3.25 -10.72 35.04
N GLY A 350 3.71 -10.59 36.28
CA GLY A 350 2.88 -10.76 37.48
C GLY A 350 1.69 -9.78 37.52
N LYS A 351 1.89 -8.51 37.14
CA LYS A 351 0.81 -7.51 37.03
C LYS A 351 -0.18 -7.88 35.94
N LEU A 352 0.32 -8.26 34.76
CA LEU A 352 -0.53 -8.72 33.65
C LEU A 352 -1.39 -9.91 34.08
N TRP A 353 -0.79 -10.88 34.77
CA TRP A 353 -1.50 -12.09 35.19
C TRP A 353 -2.56 -11.81 36.27
N GLN A 354 -2.26 -10.95 37.24
CA GLN A 354 -3.25 -10.53 38.23
C GLN A 354 -4.46 -9.88 37.54
N ARG A 355 -4.20 -8.96 36.61
CA ARG A 355 -5.26 -8.22 35.90
C ARG A 355 -6.02 -9.06 34.89
N ALA A 356 -5.37 -10.03 34.26
CA ALA A 356 -6.04 -11.00 33.40
C ALA A 356 -7.07 -11.83 34.19
N GLN A 357 -6.69 -12.33 35.37
CA GLN A 357 -7.60 -13.13 36.22
C GLN A 357 -8.77 -12.30 36.76
N SER A 358 -8.54 -11.05 37.19
CA SER A 358 -9.62 -10.20 37.69
C SER A 358 -10.60 -9.80 36.59
N ALA A 359 -10.11 -9.50 35.37
CA ALA A 359 -10.96 -9.25 34.22
C ALA A 359 -11.79 -10.48 33.84
N TYR A 360 -11.17 -11.68 33.78
CA TYR A 360 -11.89 -12.92 33.51
C TYR A 360 -13.01 -13.18 34.53
N LYS A 361 -12.69 -13.02 35.82
CA LYS A 361 -13.69 -13.15 36.90
C LYS A 361 -14.83 -12.16 36.72
N LEU A 362 -14.54 -10.90 36.43
CA LEU A 362 -15.55 -9.86 36.21
C LEU A 362 -16.48 -10.21 35.03
N GLY A 363 -15.92 -10.76 33.94
CA GLY A 363 -16.71 -11.22 32.80
C GLY A 363 -17.65 -12.38 33.12
N LEU A 364 -17.21 -13.34 33.95
CA LEU A 364 -18.07 -14.42 34.44
C LEU A 364 -19.19 -13.92 35.37
N GLU A 365 -18.90 -12.92 36.21
CA GLU A 365 -19.87 -12.36 37.18
C GLU A 365 -20.94 -11.46 36.53
N LYS A 366 -20.62 -10.85 35.38
CA LYS A 366 -21.49 -9.89 34.68
C LYS A 366 -21.60 -10.21 33.19
N PRO A 367 -22.27 -11.33 32.82
CA PRO A 367 -22.43 -11.77 31.45
C PRO A 367 -23.16 -10.72 30.61
N GLY A 368 -22.89 -10.68 29.30
CA GLY A 368 -23.47 -9.72 28.36
C GLY A 368 -22.43 -8.83 27.69
N ASN A 369 -22.90 -8.01 26.75
CA ASN A 369 -22.06 -7.13 25.93
C ASN A 369 -21.93 -5.73 26.55
N CYS A 370 -20.76 -5.12 26.36
CA CYS A 370 -20.49 -3.73 26.69
C CYS A 370 -20.33 -2.97 25.38
N GLN A 371 -20.91 -1.78 25.30
CA GLN A 371 -20.91 -0.93 24.12
C GLN A 371 -20.27 0.40 24.44
N THR A 372 -19.78 1.12 23.44
CA THR A 372 -19.27 2.47 23.68
C THR A 372 -20.45 3.39 23.98
N ALA A 373 -20.23 4.36 24.85
CA ALA A 373 -21.21 5.33 25.29
C ALA A 373 -21.23 6.52 24.30
N PRO A 374 -22.36 6.77 23.62
CA PRO A 374 -22.50 7.95 22.77
C PRO A 374 -22.61 9.23 23.59
N GLY A 375 -22.14 10.33 23.02
CA GLY A 375 -22.34 11.69 23.45
C GLY A 375 -23.45 12.36 22.65
N ARG A 376 -23.09 13.13 21.62
CA ARG A 376 -23.99 14.03 20.87
C ARG A 376 -24.62 13.38 19.63
N ALA A 377 -24.05 12.30 19.12
CA ALA A 377 -24.51 11.57 17.96
C ALA A 377 -25.06 10.18 18.35
N PRO A 378 -25.94 9.58 17.52
CA PRO A 378 -26.48 8.24 17.78
C PRO A 378 -25.50 7.10 17.45
N TYR A 379 -24.28 7.39 16.99
CA TYR A 379 -23.29 6.41 16.56
C TYR A 379 -22.39 5.99 17.73
N PHE A 380 -22.17 4.69 17.86
CA PHE A 380 -21.30 4.06 18.85
C PHE A 380 -20.94 2.63 18.37
N TYR A 381 -20.04 1.94 19.06
CA TYR A 381 -19.73 0.54 18.80
C TYR A 381 -20.77 -0.33 19.48
N GLU A 382 -21.55 -1.01 18.63
CA GLU A 382 -22.81 -1.63 18.99
C GLU A 382 -22.66 -3.12 19.31
N GLU A 383 -21.54 -3.53 19.89
CA GLU A 383 -21.22 -4.91 20.28
C GLU A 383 -22.44 -5.61 20.90
N ASP A 384 -22.78 -6.76 20.36
CA ASP A 384 -24.00 -7.52 20.66
C ASP A 384 -23.68 -8.98 21.02
N ASN A 385 -22.40 -9.33 21.13
CA ASN A 385 -21.86 -10.65 21.45
C ASN A 385 -20.81 -10.56 22.57
N TYR A 386 -20.59 -11.67 23.27
CA TYR A 386 -19.52 -11.82 24.26
C TYR A 386 -19.01 -13.26 24.36
N ALA A 387 -19.56 -14.19 23.57
CA ALA A 387 -19.30 -15.61 23.69
C ALA A 387 -17.88 -15.95 23.21
N ASP A 388 -17.50 -15.49 22.02
CA ASP A 388 -16.13 -15.48 21.50
C ASP A 388 -15.11 -14.90 22.47
N ASP A 389 -15.43 -13.76 23.08
CA ASP A 389 -14.53 -13.06 24.01
C ASP A 389 -14.25 -13.89 25.27
N MET A 390 -15.30 -14.48 25.84
CA MET A 390 -15.18 -15.29 27.05
C MET A 390 -14.66 -16.70 26.74
N GLU A 391 -14.90 -17.24 25.54
CA GLU A 391 -14.25 -18.45 25.05
C GLU A 391 -12.73 -18.25 25.01
N LEU A 392 -12.27 -17.21 24.31
CA LEU A 392 -10.84 -16.88 24.22
C LEU A 392 -10.24 -16.64 25.60
N ALA A 393 -10.92 -15.86 26.45
CA ALA A 393 -10.44 -15.59 27.80
C ALA A 393 -10.26 -16.87 28.60
N THR A 394 -11.23 -17.79 28.53
CA THR A 394 -11.16 -19.08 29.23
C THR A 394 -9.97 -19.93 28.74
N VAL A 395 -9.74 -19.96 27.42
CA VAL A 395 -8.61 -20.69 26.83
C VAL A 395 -7.27 -20.06 27.23
N GLU A 396 -7.18 -18.74 27.28
CA GLU A 396 -5.94 -18.09 27.70
C GLU A 396 -5.65 -18.25 29.19
N GLN A 397 -6.67 -18.37 30.05
CA GLN A 397 -6.48 -18.77 31.45
C GLN A 397 -5.90 -20.20 31.54
N LEU A 398 -6.38 -21.12 30.70
CA LEU A 398 -5.84 -22.48 30.58
C LEU A 398 -4.36 -22.46 30.13
N ASN A 399 -4.06 -21.73 29.05
CA ASN A 399 -2.70 -21.60 28.50
C ASN A 399 -1.73 -20.98 29.51
N ALA A 400 -2.14 -19.90 30.18
CA ALA A 400 -1.30 -19.17 31.12
C ALA A 400 -0.98 -19.97 32.39
N THR A 401 -1.98 -20.66 32.96
CA THR A 401 -1.79 -21.49 34.15
C THR A 401 -1.03 -22.78 33.86
N GLY A 402 -1.07 -23.28 32.62
CA GLY A 402 -0.60 -24.61 32.28
C GLY A 402 -1.38 -25.69 33.04
N ALA A 403 -2.67 -25.43 33.32
CA ALA A 403 -3.51 -26.34 34.10
C ALA A 403 -3.54 -27.75 33.47
N THR A 404 -3.61 -28.77 34.31
CA THR A 404 -3.70 -30.18 33.91
C THR A 404 -4.81 -30.89 34.68
N GLY A 405 -5.15 -32.12 34.27
CA GLY A 405 -6.15 -32.95 34.96
C GLY A 405 -7.53 -32.29 35.05
N THR A 406 -8.17 -32.38 36.22
CA THR A 406 -9.54 -31.88 36.45
C THR A 406 -9.69 -30.37 36.22
N GLN A 407 -8.66 -29.58 36.52
CA GLN A 407 -8.70 -28.13 36.31
C GLN A 407 -8.70 -27.79 34.81
N ALA A 408 -7.86 -28.47 34.02
CA ALA A 408 -7.85 -28.32 32.56
C ALA A 408 -9.19 -28.74 31.95
N ALA A 409 -9.72 -29.89 32.37
CA ALA A 409 -11.01 -30.39 31.90
C ALA A 409 -12.16 -29.40 32.20
N ARG A 410 -12.14 -28.74 33.37
CA ARG A 410 -13.12 -27.72 33.72
C ARG A 410 -13.04 -26.50 32.79
N LEU A 411 -11.84 -25.97 32.57
CA LEU A 411 -11.63 -24.81 31.68
C LEU A 411 -11.97 -25.14 30.22
N GLN A 412 -11.57 -26.32 29.73
CA GLN A 412 -11.95 -26.81 28.40
C GLN A 412 -13.47 -26.93 28.24
N THR A 413 -14.16 -27.45 29.27
CA THR A 413 -15.62 -27.56 29.26
C THR A 413 -16.27 -26.17 29.23
N THR A 414 -15.83 -25.24 30.09
CA THR A 414 -16.32 -23.86 30.11
C THR A 414 -16.09 -23.15 28.77
N ALA A 415 -14.92 -23.31 28.16
CA ALA A 415 -14.63 -22.75 26.84
C ALA A 415 -15.54 -23.36 25.75
N LEU A 416 -15.77 -24.67 25.78
CA LEU A 416 -16.73 -25.34 24.88
C LEU A 416 -18.17 -24.85 25.07
N ASP A 417 -18.58 -24.49 26.29
CA ASP A 417 -19.91 -23.94 26.54
C ASP A 417 -20.07 -22.56 25.88
N PHE A 418 -19.06 -21.70 25.96
CA PHE A 418 -19.04 -20.44 25.21
C PHE A 418 -18.99 -20.67 23.69
N ALA A 419 -18.16 -21.62 23.22
CA ALA A 419 -18.08 -21.97 21.80
C ALA A 419 -19.44 -22.40 21.22
N ARG A 420 -20.26 -23.10 22.01
CA ARG A 420 -21.62 -23.52 21.60
C ARG A 420 -22.62 -22.37 21.51
N MET A 421 -22.36 -21.24 22.16
CA MET A 421 -23.22 -20.04 22.07
C MET A 421 -23.00 -19.30 20.75
N GLU A 422 -21.81 -19.40 20.15
CA GLU A 422 -21.49 -18.83 18.83
C GLU A 422 -20.85 -19.87 17.89
N PRO A 423 -21.62 -20.83 17.35
CA PRO A 423 -21.10 -21.79 16.37
C PRO A 423 -20.63 -21.16 15.05
N VAL A 424 -21.15 -19.98 14.71
CA VAL A 424 -20.77 -19.22 13.53
C VAL A 424 -20.84 -17.76 13.89
N THR A 425 -19.78 -17.00 13.60
CA THR A 425 -19.76 -15.57 13.90
C THR A 425 -20.94 -14.85 13.25
N PRO A 426 -21.76 -14.09 14.00
CA PRO A 426 -23.10 -13.73 13.52
C PRO A 426 -23.13 -12.89 12.25
N TRP A 427 -22.12 -12.06 11.96
CA TRP A 427 -22.07 -11.30 10.71
C TRP A 427 -22.02 -12.21 9.48
N ILE A 428 -21.48 -13.44 9.58
CA ILE A 428 -21.47 -14.40 8.47
C ILE A 428 -22.90 -14.79 8.10
N LEU A 429 -23.83 -14.82 9.06
CA LEU A 429 -25.22 -15.21 8.83
C LEU A 429 -26.08 -14.07 8.27
N ASN A 430 -25.58 -12.83 8.30
CA ASN A 430 -26.36 -11.64 8.01
C ASN A 430 -25.78 -10.83 6.84
N ASP A 431 -26.65 -10.18 6.06
CA ASP A 431 -26.23 -9.33 4.94
C ASP A 431 -26.03 -7.85 5.34
N THR A 432 -26.35 -7.52 6.60
CA THR A 432 -26.22 -6.19 7.21
C THR A 432 -25.79 -6.33 8.66
N ALA A 433 -25.00 -5.37 9.15
CA ALA A 433 -24.63 -5.25 10.56
C ALA A 433 -24.70 -3.77 10.96
N ARG A 434 -24.97 -3.52 12.24
CA ARG A 434 -24.73 -2.21 12.86
C ARG A 434 -23.22 -2.01 13.10
N HIS A 435 -22.82 -0.78 13.39
CA HIS A 435 -21.40 -0.44 13.54
C HIS A 435 -20.76 -1.26 14.68
N TYR A 436 -19.75 -2.09 14.37
CA TYR A 436 -19.10 -3.01 15.32
C TYR A 436 -20.05 -3.97 16.07
N GLN A 437 -21.18 -4.38 15.47
CA GLN A 437 -22.21 -5.17 16.18
C GLN A 437 -21.75 -6.55 16.69
N TRP A 438 -20.71 -7.15 16.11
CA TRP A 438 -20.22 -8.50 16.47
C TRP A 438 -18.70 -8.58 16.34
N TYR A 439 -18.02 -7.70 17.06
CA TYR A 439 -16.57 -7.52 17.01
C TYR A 439 -15.87 -8.49 18.00
N PRO A 440 -14.78 -9.20 17.63
CA PRO A 440 -13.72 -8.82 16.68
C PRO A 440 -13.86 -9.41 15.26
N PHE A 441 -15.07 -9.73 14.83
CA PHE A 441 -15.40 -10.27 13.51
C PHE A 441 -14.80 -11.66 13.20
N VAL A 442 -14.09 -12.28 14.14
CA VAL A 442 -13.69 -13.68 14.10
C VAL A 442 -13.63 -14.22 15.53
N ASN A 443 -14.22 -15.39 15.76
CA ASN A 443 -14.05 -16.07 17.04
C ASN A 443 -12.66 -16.72 17.10
N VAL A 444 -11.69 -16.05 17.71
CA VAL A 444 -10.31 -16.55 17.93
C VAL A 444 -10.29 -17.70 18.95
N GLY A 445 -11.25 -17.71 19.88
CA GLY A 445 -11.42 -18.75 20.89
C GLY A 445 -11.48 -20.15 20.28
N HIS A 446 -12.20 -20.33 19.17
CA HIS A 446 -12.28 -21.60 18.46
C HIS A 446 -10.90 -22.14 18.05
N ALA A 447 -10.04 -21.28 17.49
CA ALA A 447 -8.70 -21.68 17.04
C ALA A 447 -7.80 -22.08 18.21
N GLU A 448 -7.83 -21.30 19.29
CA GLU A 448 -7.02 -21.59 20.48
C GLU A 448 -7.54 -22.82 21.24
N LEU A 449 -8.86 -22.96 21.38
CA LEU A 449 -9.49 -24.11 22.03
C LEU A 449 -9.20 -25.40 21.25
N ALA A 450 -9.24 -25.37 19.93
CA ALA A 450 -8.88 -26.50 19.07
C ALA A 450 -7.47 -27.06 19.36
N LYS A 451 -6.51 -26.19 19.72
CA LYS A 451 -5.14 -26.56 20.09
C LYS A 451 -5.07 -27.25 21.45
N GLN A 452 -5.99 -26.91 22.37
CA GLN A 452 -6.07 -27.46 23.72
C GLN A 452 -6.93 -28.72 23.83
N LEU A 453 -7.80 -28.99 22.86
CA LEU A 453 -8.67 -30.17 22.86
C LEU A 453 -7.96 -31.43 22.31
N PRO A 454 -8.31 -32.62 22.83
CA PRO A 454 -7.89 -33.88 22.22
C PRO A 454 -8.49 -34.01 20.81
N ALA A 455 -7.83 -34.79 19.95
CA ALA A 455 -8.16 -34.88 18.52
C ALA A 455 -9.64 -35.22 18.24
N ARG A 456 -10.28 -36.01 19.11
CA ARG A 456 -11.71 -36.36 19.01
C ARG A 456 -12.62 -35.14 19.13
N ASP A 457 -12.30 -34.23 20.06
CA ASP A 457 -13.18 -33.12 20.43
C ASP A 457 -12.84 -31.83 19.67
N ARG A 458 -11.61 -31.72 19.13
CA ARG A 458 -11.19 -30.64 18.23
C ARG A 458 -12.18 -30.41 17.09
N LYS A 459 -12.78 -31.49 16.58
CA LYS A 459 -13.72 -31.45 15.46
C LYS A 459 -14.89 -30.49 15.71
N ILE A 460 -15.35 -30.37 16.96
CA ILE A 460 -16.51 -29.53 17.35
C ILE A 460 -16.29 -28.08 16.89
N VAL A 461 -15.18 -27.46 17.31
CA VAL A 461 -14.89 -26.05 17.00
C VAL A 461 -14.34 -25.86 15.58
N THR A 462 -13.69 -26.87 14.99
CA THR A 462 -13.29 -26.76 13.58
C THR A 462 -14.49 -26.89 12.63
N ASP A 463 -15.55 -27.61 13.00
CA ASP A 463 -16.80 -27.70 12.24
C ASP A 463 -17.57 -26.38 12.28
N TYR A 464 -17.46 -25.61 13.36
CA TYR A 464 -17.99 -24.25 13.48
C TYR A 464 -17.34 -23.32 12.45
N TYR A 465 -16.00 -23.30 12.37
CA TYR A 465 -15.31 -22.59 11.29
C TYR A 465 -15.72 -23.08 9.90
N LYS A 466 -15.77 -24.40 9.68
CA LYS A 466 -16.19 -24.97 8.40
C LYS A 466 -17.57 -24.47 7.99
N SER A 467 -18.53 -24.48 8.92
CA SER A 467 -19.91 -24.05 8.68
C SER A 467 -19.97 -22.59 8.25
N GLY A 468 -19.22 -21.69 8.91
CA GLY A 468 -19.12 -20.29 8.49
C GLY A 468 -18.49 -20.13 7.10
N ILE A 469 -17.42 -20.87 6.82
CA ILE A 469 -16.74 -20.85 5.51
C ILE A 469 -17.65 -21.35 4.40
N GLU A 470 -18.44 -22.41 4.61
CA GLU A 470 -19.39 -22.94 3.65
C GLU A 470 -20.50 -21.94 3.30
N ILE A 471 -20.96 -21.16 4.28
CA ILE A 471 -21.96 -20.10 4.07
C ILE A 471 -21.39 -18.99 3.17
N ILE A 472 -20.17 -18.52 3.45
CA ILE A 472 -19.50 -17.54 2.59
C ILE A 472 -19.22 -18.14 1.21
N TRP A 473 -18.79 -19.39 1.13
CA TRP A 473 -18.54 -20.07 -0.13
C TRP A 473 -19.79 -20.16 -1.02
N LYS A 474 -20.96 -20.43 -0.43
CA LYS A 474 -22.24 -20.44 -1.14
C LYS A 474 -22.52 -19.09 -1.81
N ARG A 475 -22.18 -17.97 -1.16
CA ARG A 475 -22.32 -16.61 -1.72
C ARG A 475 -21.23 -16.30 -2.77
N ALA A 476 -20.00 -16.71 -2.48
CA ALA A 476 -18.79 -16.39 -3.26
C ALA A 476 -18.67 -17.16 -4.57
N SER A 477 -19.05 -18.45 -4.59
CA SER A 477 -18.78 -19.38 -5.70
C SER A 477 -19.38 -18.98 -7.06
N GLN A 478 -20.30 -18.02 -7.06
CA GLN A 478 -21.01 -17.54 -8.24
C GLN A 478 -20.34 -16.35 -8.93
N ASN A 479 -19.36 -15.68 -8.32
CA ASN A 479 -18.68 -14.52 -8.91
C ASN A 479 -17.17 -14.73 -9.07
N ALA A 480 -16.56 -14.05 -10.03
CA ALA A 480 -15.14 -14.24 -10.35
C ALA A 480 -14.20 -13.79 -9.22
N PHE A 481 -14.60 -12.92 -8.31
CA PHE A 481 -13.75 -12.51 -7.19
C PHE A 481 -13.82 -13.48 -5.99
N TYR A 482 -14.71 -14.47 -6.01
CA TYR A 482 -15.06 -15.26 -4.82
C TYR A 482 -15.41 -14.38 -3.62
N ARG A 483 -16.11 -13.28 -3.90
CA ARG A 483 -16.56 -12.34 -2.88
C ARG A 483 -17.88 -12.82 -2.27
N GLY A 484 -17.87 -13.14 -0.98
CA GLY A 484 -19.07 -13.54 -0.22
C GLY A 484 -19.22 -12.84 1.13
N VAL A 485 -18.19 -12.15 1.61
CA VAL A 485 -18.26 -11.27 2.79
C VAL A 485 -19.04 -10.00 2.40
N PRO A 486 -19.94 -9.51 3.27
CA PRO A 486 -20.82 -8.38 2.95
C PRO A 486 -20.06 -7.06 2.82
N PHE A 487 -20.65 -6.12 2.07
CA PHE A 487 -20.14 -4.74 1.91
C PHE A 487 -20.82 -3.79 2.90
N THR A 488 -20.46 -3.91 4.16
CA THR A 488 -20.82 -2.98 5.24
C THR A 488 -19.61 -2.10 5.59
N TRP A 489 -19.81 -1.08 6.43
CA TRP A 489 -18.67 -0.34 7.00
C TRP A 489 -17.69 -1.34 7.66
N CYS A 490 -16.39 -1.14 7.43
CA CYS A 490 -15.28 -2.03 7.84
C CYS A 490 -15.25 -3.37 7.08
N SER A 491 -15.73 -3.42 5.83
CA SER A 491 -15.77 -4.67 5.05
C SER A 491 -14.39 -5.30 4.82
N ASN A 492 -13.31 -4.51 4.82
CA ASN A 492 -11.95 -5.03 4.77
C ASN A 492 -11.51 -5.66 6.10
N ASN A 493 -11.98 -5.16 7.24
CA ASN A 493 -11.74 -5.78 8.55
C ASN A 493 -12.43 -7.17 8.58
N LEU A 494 -13.69 -7.25 8.11
CA LEU A 494 -14.38 -8.54 7.94
C LEU A 494 -13.63 -9.50 7.00
N THR A 495 -13.09 -8.96 5.92
CA THR A 495 -12.33 -9.74 4.92
C THR A 495 -11.04 -10.30 5.50
N THR A 496 -10.32 -9.49 6.28
CA THR A 496 -9.11 -9.89 7.00
C THR A 496 -9.44 -10.99 8.01
N SER A 497 -10.46 -10.79 8.84
CA SER A 497 -10.94 -11.77 9.83
C SER A 497 -11.37 -13.09 9.18
N PHE A 498 -12.09 -13.03 8.05
CA PHE A 498 -12.50 -14.23 7.32
C PHE A 498 -11.33 -14.99 6.67
N ALA A 499 -10.37 -14.28 6.08
CA ALA A 499 -9.15 -14.90 5.54
C ALA A 499 -8.35 -15.60 6.65
N THR A 500 -8.25 -14.99 7.83
CA THR A 500 -7.62 -15.58 9.02
C THR A 500 -8.39 -16.82 9.52
N GLN A 501 -9.73 -16.79 9.54
CA GLN A 501 -10.55 -17.96 9.86
C GLN A 501 -10.30 -19.13 8.90
N CYS A 502 -10.26 -18.88 7.59
CA CYS A 502 -9.93 -19.89 6.59
C CYS A 502 -8.53 -20.47 6.81
N PHE A 503 -7.55 -19.61 7.09
CA PHE A 503 -6.18 -20.02 7.41
C PHE A 503 -6.14 -20.93 8.64
N TRP A 504 -6.77 -20.54 9.75
CA TRP A 504 -6.82 -21.37 10.96
C TRP A 504 -7.53 -22.70 10.74
N TYR A 505 -8.66 -22.70 10.04
CA TYR A 505 -9.36 -23.94 9.68
C TYR A 505 -8.42 -24.91 8.94
N ARG A 506 -7.72 -24.44 7.91
CA ARG A 506 -6.77 -25.25 7.14
C ARG A 506 -5.59 -25.72 7.99
N GLN A 507 -5.02 -24.88 8.85
CA GLN A 507 -3.90 -25.27 9.74
C GLN A 507 -4.32 -26.33 10.76
N LEU A 508 -5.53 -26.20 11.32
CA LEU A 508 -6.03 -27.09 12.37
C LEU A 508 -6.49 -28.46 11.84
N THR A 509 -6.94 -28.52 10.59
CA THR A 509 -7.57 -29.70 9.99
C THR A 509 -6.78 -30.35 8.85
N GLY A 510 -5.92 -29.58 8.17
CA GLY A 510 -5.30 -29.97 6.90
C GLY A 510 -6.23 -29.91 5.69
N ASP A 511 -7.49 -29.49 5.85
CA ASP A 511 -8.45 -29.40 4.74
C ASP A 511 -8.13 -28.19 3.84
N THR A 512 -7.81 -28.46 2.58
CA THR A 512 -7.46 -27.45 1.57
C THR A 512 -8.62 -27.10 0.63
N GLN A 513 -9.83 -27.62 0.86
CA GLN A 513 -10.99 -27.39 -0.01
C GLN A 513 -11.28 -25.90 -0.26
N PHE A 514 -10.97 -25.04 0.72
CA PHE A 514 -11.24 -23.60 0.67
C PHE A 514 -9.99 -22.75 0.36
N ALA A 515 -8.86 -23.34 -0.03
CA ALA A 515 -7.61 -22.60 -0.26
C ALA A 515 -7.75 -21.49 -1.32
N ALA A 516 -8.54 -21.72 -2.38
CA ALA A 516 -8.80 -20.70 -3.40
C ALA A 516 -9.70 -19.55 -2.89
N LEU A 517 -10.62 -19.83 -1.96
CA LEU A 517 -11.46 -18.82 -1.31
C LEU A 517 -10.63 -18.01 -0.30
N GLU A 518 -9.80 -18.67 0.50
CA GLU A 518 -8.84 -18.03 1.40
C GLU A 518 -7.94 -17.05 0.63
N GLN A 519 -7.29 -17.54 -0.43
CA GLN A 519 -6.39 -16.73 -1.23
C GLN A 519 -7.12 -15.57 -1.92
N ALA A 520 -8.35 -15.76 -2.40
CA ALA A 520 -9.13 -14.68 -3.03
C ALA A 520 -9.48 -13.54 -2.05
N ASN A 521 -9.74 -13.85 -0.76
CA ASN A 521 -9.98 -12.82 0.24
C ASN A 521 -8.69 -12.09 0.64
N PHE A 522 -7.54 -12.78 0.64
CA PHE A 522 -6.25 -12.12 0.78
C PHE A 522 -5.93 -11.22 -0.42
N ASP A 523 -6.06 -11.72 -1.65
CA ASP A 523 -5.77 -11.00 -2.88
C ASP A 523 -6.68 -9.77 -3.05
N TRP A 524 -7.91 -9.82 -2.54
CA TRP A 524 -8.85 -8.69 -2.50
C TRP A 524 -8.27 -7.45 -1.82
N LEU A 525 -7.55 -7.64 -0.70
CA LEU A 525 -6.94 -6.56 0.07
C LEU A 525 -5.77 -5.88 -0.68
N PHE A 526 -5.23 -6.55 -1.70
CA PHE A 526 -4.01 -6.13 -2.40
C PHE A 526 -4.22 -6.00 -3.91
N GLY A 527 -5.42 -5.64 -4.37
CA GLY A 527 -5.66 -5.24 -5.77
C GLY A 527 -6.42 -6.23 -6.64
N CYS A 528 -6.70 -7.45 -6.17
CA CYS A 528 -7.60 -8.37 -6.87
C CYS A 528 -9.06 -8.08 -6.52
N ASN A 529 -9.47 -6.85 -6.80
CA ASN A 529 -10.80 -6.29 -6.56
C ASN A 529 -11.22 -5.44 -7.78
N PRO A 530 -12.49 -4.99 -7.88
CA PRO A 530 -12.99 -4.25 -9.05
C PRO A 530 -12.17 -3.00 -9.42
N TRP A 531 -11.60 -2.32 -8.43
CA TRP A 531 -10.85 -1.07 -8.58
C TRP A 531 -9.39 -1.30 -9.00
N GLY A 532 -8.80 -2.43 -8.61
CA GLY A 532 -7.41 -2.74 -8.91
C GLY A 532 -6.40 -2.08 -8.00
N THR A 533 -6.84 -1.59 -6.84
CA THR A 533 -6.04 -0.89 -5.84
C THR A 533 -5.83 -1.77 -4.61
N SER A 534 -4.67 -1.67 -3.96
CA SER A 534 -4.56 -2.21 -2.60
C SER A 534 -5.37 -1.34 -1.65
N PHE A 535 -5.89 -1.92 -0.57
CA PHE A 535 -6.54 -1.17 0.51
C PHE A 535 -5.59 -0.82 1.66
N VAL A 536 -4.27 -0.94 1.46
CA VAL A 536 -3.26 -0.61 2.48
C VAL A 536 -2.41 0.54 1.99
N TYR A 537 -2.44 1.66 2.71
CA TYR A 537 -1.70 2.87 2.31
C TYR A 537 -0.21 2.58 2.15
N GLY A 538 0.32 2.81 0.95
CA GLY A 538 1.74 2.66 0.62
C GLY A 538 2.24 1.22 0.48
N LEU A 539 1.36 0.21 0.47
CA LEU A 539 1.73 -1.20 0.35
C LEU A 539 1.02 -1.90 -0.83
N PRO A 540 1.72 -2.30 -1.91
CA PRO A 540 3.14 -2.08 -2.16
C PRO A 540 3.43 -0.65 -2.65
N ALA A 541 4.62 -0.14 -2.35
CA ALA A 541 5.02 1.24 -2.65
C ALA A 541 5.05 1.62 -4.14
N ASN A 542 4.94 0.66 -5.05
CA ASN A 542 5.04 0.84 -6.50
C ASN A 542 3.76 0.41 -7.25
N ALA A 543 2.63 0.38 -6.56
CA ALA A 543 1.32 0.13 -7.15
C ALA A 543 0.29 1.16 -6.68
N ASP A 544 -0.95 0.99 -7.15
CA ASP A 544 -2.09 1.76 -6.70
C ASP A 544 -2.48 1.37 -5.26
N THR A 545 -2.57 2.37 -4.39
CA THR A 545 -2.87 2.28 -2.95
C THR A 545 -3.57 3.57 -2.53
N PRO A 546 -4.29 3.63 -1.39
CA PRO A 546 -4.93 4.87 -0.94
C PRO A 546 -3.92 6.01 -0.87
N SER A 547 -4.35 7.19 -1.28
CA SER A 547 -3.53 8.39 -1.44
C SER A 547 -4.15 9.59 -0.75
N ASP A 548 -5.48 9.63 -0.63
CA ASP A 548 -6.26 10.65 0.10
C ASP A 548 -7.23 10.02 1.13
N PRO A 549 -6.72 9.26 2.11
CA PRO A 549 -7.53 8.64 3.16
C PRO A 549 -8.20 9.69 4.05
N HIS A 550 -9.37 9.36 4.60
CA HIS A 550 -10.05 10.16 5.63
C HIS A 550 -9.18 10.20 6.89
N SER A 551 -8.24 11.14 6.97
CA SER A 551 -7.34 11.28 8.10
C SER A 551 -6.89 12.73 8.31
N SER A 552 -6.87 13.17 9.56
CA SER A 552 -6.33 14.49 9.92
C SER A 552 -4.84 14.61 9.57
N PHE A 553 -4.09 13.50 9.57
CA PHE A 553 -2.66 13.48 9.26
C PHE A 553 -2.40 13.79 7.78
N THR A 554 -3.12 13.12 6.87
CA THR A 554 -3.04 13.38 5.43
C THR A 554 -3.64 14.73 5.10
N HIS A 555 -4.87 15.00 5.52
CA HIS A 555 -5.62 16.19 5.13
C HIS A 555 -5.00 17.49 5.64
N LEU A 556 -4.57 17.56 6.91
CA LEU A 556 -4.06 18.82 7.49
C LEU A 556 -2.56 19.03 7.30
N LYS A 557 -1.78 17.95 7.10
CA LYS A 557 -0.31 18.00 7.13
C LYS A 557 0.38 17.26 5.99
N ASN A 558 -0.35 16.56 5.13
CA ASN A 558 0.20 15.67 4.10
C ASN A 558 1.15 14.61 4.69
N TYR A 559 0.90 14.18 5.92
CA TYR A 559 1.67 13.11 6.54
C TYR A 559 1.18 11.76 6.00
N PRO A 560 2.08 10.88 5.51
CA PRO A 560 1.68 9.56 5.04
C PRO A 560 1.19 8.71 6.21
N ILE A 561 0.23 7.83 5.95
CA ILE A 561 -0.32 6.88 6.93
C ILE A 561 0.10 5.42 6.61
N ASP A 562 1.38 5.28 6.24
CA ASP A 562 1.97 4.03 5.75
C ASP A 562 1.58 2.81 6.58
N GLY A 563 0.94 1.85 5.93
CA GLY A 563 0.55 0.56 6.51
C GLY A 563 -0.87 0.51 7.05
N GLY A 564 -1.60 1.63 7.08
CA GLY A 564 -3.00 1.67 7.50
C GLY A 564 -3.92 0.95 6.51
N LEU A 565 -4.70 -0.01 7.02
CA LEU A 565 -5.79 -0.67 6.28
C LEU A 565 -7.02 0.24 6.30
N VAL A 566 -7.51 0.63 5.13
CA VAL A 566 -8.77 1.38 5.02
C VAL A 566 -9.99 0.48 5.17
N ASP A 567 -11.08 1.02 5.72
CA ASP A 567 -12.35 0.36 6.01
C ASP A 567 -12.86 -0.51 4.85
N GLY A 568 -12.69 -0.01 3.64
CA GLY A 568 -13.02 -0.72 2.43
C GLY A 568 -14.44 -0.51 1.94
N PRO A 569 -14.79 -1.20 0.85
CA PRO A 569 -15.99 -0.89 0.08
C PRO A 569 -17.28 -1.13 0.84
N VAL A 570 -18.26 -0.24 0.66
CA VAL A 570 -19.63 -0.37 1.18
C VAL A 570 -20.63 -0.48 0.04
N ARG A 571 -21.84 -1.01 0.29
CA ARG A 571 -22.92 -0.94 -0.70
C ARG A 571 -23.23 0.52 -1.04
N GLY A 572 -23.49 0.85 -2.30
CA GLY A 572 -23.88 2.22 -2.69
C GLY A 572 -25.13 2.75 -1.96
N SER A 573 -26.04 1.85 -1.55
CA SER A 573 -27.20 2.21 -0.73
C SER A 573 -26.86 2.58 0.72
N ILE A 574 -25.73 2.11 1.25
CA ILE A 574 -25.21 2.53 2.56
C ILE A 574 -24.57 3.90 2.40
N TYR A 575 -23.62 4.02 1.47
CA TYR A 575 -22.90 5.27 1.17
C TYR A 575 -23.86 6.46 0.99
N SER A 576 -24.89 6.32 0.15
CA SER A 576 -25.86 7.38 -0.16
C SER A 576 -26.76 7.83 1.01
N ARG A 577 -26.71 7.14 2.16
CA ARG A 577 -27.50 7.47 3.37
C ARG A 577 -26.65 8.01 4.52
N LEU A 578 -25.33 8.01 4.37
CA LEU A 578 -24.42 8.50 5.40
C LEU A 578 -24.42 10.03 5.44
N ILE A 579 -24.26 10.57 6.64
CA ILE A 579 -24.39 12.00 6.91
C ILE A 579 -23.00 12.65 6.81
N GLY A 580 -22.88 13.72 6.04
CA GLY A 580 -21.63 14.50 5.99
C GLY A 580 -20.56 13.97 5.04
N ILE A 581 -20.84 12.88 4.31
CA ILE A 581 -19.97 12.41 3.22
C ILE A 581 -20.11 13.30 2.00
N THR A 582 -19.00 13.71 1.42
CA THR A 582 -18.92 14.47 0.16
C THR A 582 -17.56 14.21 -0.46
N LEU A 583 -17.51 13.83 -1.74
CA LEU A 583 -16.24 13.75 -2.48
C LEU A 583 -15.75 15.16 -2.80
N HIS A 584 -14.47 15.40 -2.55
CA HIS A 584 -13.83 16.70 -2.76
C HIS A 584 -13.03 16.74 -4.06
N GLU A 585 -12.59 15.59 -4.56
CA GLU A 585 -11.90 15.42 -5.83
C GLU A 585 -12.72 14.55 -6.80
N PRO A 586 -12.40 14.57 -8.11
CA PRO A 586 -13.03 13.67 -9.07
C PRO A 586 -12.77 12.19 -8.72
N ASP A 587 -13.82 11.37 -8.79
CA ASP A 587 -13.72 9.93 -8.57
C ASP A 587 -12.93 9.24 -9.70
N GLU A 588 -11.65 8.94 -9.43
CA GLU A 588 -10.76 8.23 -10.36
C GLU A 588 -11.24 6.79 -10.67
N TYR A 589 -12.08 6.26 -9.79
CA TYR A 589 -12.66 4.93 -9.89
C TYR A 589 -14.08 4.94 -10.46
N ALA A 590 -14.58 6.08 -10.95
CA ALA A 590 -15.93 6.22 -11.48
C ALA A 590 -16.36 5.10 -12.46
N PRO A 591 -15.51 4.61 -13.40
CA PRO A 591 -15.88 3.50 -14.29
C PRO A 591 -16.10 2.15 -13.58
N PHE A 592 -15.61 2.00 -12.36
CA PHE A 592 -15.63 0.75 -11.59
C PHE A 592 -16.58 0.78 -10.38
N GLN A 593 -17.24 1.91 -10.11
CA GLN A 593 -18.30 1.98 -9.11
C GLN A 593 -19.54 1.21 -9.57
N SER A 594 -20.29 0.65 -8.61
CA SER A 594 -21.51 -0.08 -8.92
C SER A 594 -22.51 -0.10 -7.76
N ASN A 595 -23.73 -0.54 -8.04
CA ASN A 595 -24.72 -0.78 -6.98
C ASN A 595 -24.33 -1.93 -6.04
N VAL A 596 -23.40 -2.81 -6.44
CA VAL A 596 -22.89 -3.89 -5.59
C VAL A 596 -22.06 -3.30 -4.45
N ALA A 597 -21.12 -2.42 -4.80
CA ALA A 597 -20.26 -1.73 -3.85
C ALA A 597 -19.59 -0.51 -4.50
N VAL A 598 -19.22 0.45 -3.65
CA VAL A 598 -18.42 1.63 -3.97
C VAL A 598 -17.20 1.70 -3.07
N TYR A 599 -16.13 2.30 -3.58
CA TYR A 599 -14.91 2.67 -2.84
C TYR A 599 -14.37 3.96 -3.46
N HIS A 600 -14.09 4.97 -2.64
CA HIS A 600 -13.55 6.24 -3.12
C HIS A 600 -12.25 6.53 -2.38
N ASP A 601 -11.17 6.83 -3.09
CA ASP A 601 -9.94 7.32 -2.49
C ASP A 601 -10.01 8.85 -2.29
N ASP A 602 -10.87 9.29 -1.38
CA ASP A 602 -11.12 10.71 -1.09
C ASP A 602 -11.29 10.93 0.41
N TYR A 603 -10.70 12.01 0.95
CA TYR A 603 -10.73 12.24 2.38
C TYR A 603 -12.15 12.49 2.91
N GLY A 604 -13.10 12.90 2.07
CA GLY A 604 -14.48 13.12 2.46
C GLY A 604 -15.30 11.83 2.61
N ASP A 605 -14.77 10.68 2.20
CA ASP A 605 -15.40 9.36 2.39
C ASP A 605 -14.79 8.59 3.57
N TYR A 606 -15.25 8.93 4.77
CA TYR A 606 -14.89 8.19 5.98
C TYR A 606 -15.41 6.74 5.99
N SER A 607 -16.37 6.39 5.14
CA SER A 607 -17.03 5.08 5.22
C SER A 607 -16.31 3.98 4.45
N THR A 608 -15.52 4.37 3.45
CA THR A 608 -14.72 3.44 2.67
C THR A 608 -13.22 3.67 2.78
N ASN A 609 -12.79 4.87 3.15
CA ASN A 609 -11.40 5.30 3.07
C ASN A 609 -10.79 5.77 4.41
N GLU A 610 -11.44 5.50 5.54
CA GLU A 610 -10.84 5.72 6.86
C GLU A 610 -9.92 4.53 7.24
N PRO A 611 -8.65 4.78 7.60
CA PRO A 611 -7.76 3.74 8.10
C PRO A 611 -8.09 3.34 9.54
N THR A 612 -8.17 2.04 9.83
CA THR A 612 -8.52 1.53 11.18
C THR A 612 -7.32 0.87 11.87
N MET A 613 -7.08 1.23 13.14
CA MET A 613 -5.95 0.69 13.91
C MET A 613 -6.09 -0.81 14.17
N ASP A 614 -7.30 -1.24 14.51
CA ASP A 614 -7.59 -2.62 14.88
C ASP A 614 -7.70 -3.55 13.66
N GLY A 615 -8.25 -3.06 12.55
CA GLY A 615 -8.20 -3.71 11.24
C GLY A 615 -6.77 -3.91 10.78
N THR A 616 -5.93 -2.89 10.95
CA THR A 616 -4.50 -2.96 10.67
C THR A 616 -3.78 -3.98 11.56
N ALA A 617 -4.07 -4.03 12.87
CA ALA A 617 -3.48 -5.03 13.76
C ALA A 617 -3.91 -6.47 13.42
N SER A 618 -5.16 -6.67 13.01
CA SER A 618 -5.65 -7.97 12.50
C SER A 618 -4.95 -8.36 11.20
N LEU A 619 -4.69 -7.37 10.32
CA LEU A 619 -3.94 -7.57 9.09
C LEU A 619 -2.47 -7.92 9.34
N VAL A 620 -1.84 -7.35 10.39
CA VAL A 620 -0.48 -7.73 10.81
C VAL A 620 -0.41 -9.23 11.09
N TYR A 621 -1.40 -9.83 11.76
CA TYR A 621 -1.45 -11.27 11.98
C TYR A 621 -1.53 -12.04 10.66
N LEU A 622 -2.46 -11.66 9.77
CA LEU A 622 -2.65 -12.33 8.48
C LEU A 622 -1.41 -12.23 7.59
N LEU A 623 -0.76 -11.07 7.53
CA LEU A 623 0.49 -10.87 6.79
C LEU A 623 1.66 -11.66 7.38
N ALA A 624 1.74 -11.74 8.71
CA ALA A 624 2.75 -12.57 9.37
C ALA A 624 2.53 -14.06 9.08
N ALA A 625 1.27 -14.51 9.05
CA ALA A 625 0.91 -15.86 8.63
C ALA A 625 1.33 -16.13 7.19
N LYS A 626 1.00 -15.24 6.25
CA LYS A 626 1.38 -15.35 4.83
C LYS A 626 2.89 -15.26 4.59
N HIS A 627 3.60 -14.48 5.40
CA HIS A 627 5.06 -14.47 5.42
C HIS A 627 5.63 -15.84 5.82
N ALA A 628 5.08 -16.44 6.87
CA ALA A 628 5.58 -17.70 7.43
C ALA A 628 5.20 -18.94 6.61
N GLU A 629 4.13 -18.89 5.81
CA GLU A 629 3.78 -19.95 4.86
C GLU A 629 5.00 -20.29 4.00
N SER A 630 5.54 -21.50 4.16
CA SER A 630 6.68 -22.03 3.40
C SER A 630 8.04 -21.31 3.53
N TYR A 631 8.28 -20.52 4.59
CA TYR A 631 9.66 -20.21 4.99
C TYR A 631 10.34 -21.46 5.54
N LYS A 632 11.12 -22.16 4.70
CA LYS A 632 12.16 -23.07 5.18
C LYS A 632 13.37 -22.21 5.57
N PRO A 633 13.70 -22.01 6.86
CA PRO A 633 14.93 -21.34 7.22
C PRO A 633 16.09 -22.09 6.56
N ALA A 634 16.83 -21.41 5.69
CA ALA A 634 18.13 -21.90 5.26
C ALA A 634 18.94 -22.16 6.54
N LYS A 635 19.51 -23.36 6.68
CA LYS A 635 20.39 -23.70 7.82
C LYS A 635 21.35 -22.55 8.07
N ALA A 636 21.26 -21.94 9.25
CA ALA A 636 22.07 -20.80 9.63
C ALA A 636 23.55 -21.20 9.55
N ASN A 637 24.24 -20.72 8.52
CA ASN A 637 25.69 -20.82 8.43
C ASN A 637 26.26 -19.68 9.29
N THR A 638 26.42 -19.95 10.58
CA THR A 638 27.03 -19.05 11.56
C THR A 638 28.54 -18.95 11.31
N SER A 639 28.93 -18.21 10.27
CA SER A 639 30.25 -17.59 10.16
C SER A 639 30.30 -16.64 8.96
N ARG A 640 29.91 -15.38 9.15
CA ARG A 640 30.33 -14.30 8.24
C ARG A 640 31.26 -13.35 8.97
N LYS A 641 32.56 -13.51 8.69
CA LYS A 641 33.58 -12.48 8.94
C LYS A 641 33.30 -11.24 8.08
N PRO A 642 33.84 -10.06 8.45
CA PRO A 642 33.65 -8.83 7.67
C PRO A 642 34.18 -8.98 6.24
N GLU A 643 33.33 -8.70 5.25
CA GLU A 643 33.68 -8.75 3.82
C GLU A 643 34.61 -7.58 3.45
N LYS A 644 35.66 -7.92 2.70
CA LYS A 644 36.56 -6.99 2.00
C LYS A 644 35.84 -6.28 0.84
N PRO A 645 36.36 -5.14 0.32
CA PRO A 645 35.74 -4.41 -0.78
C PRO A 645 35.46 -5.30 -2.00
N ALA A 646 34.27 -5.13 -2.58
CA ALA A 646 33.70 -5.95 -3.62
C ALA A 646 34.60 -6.10 -4.86
N LYS A 647 34.83 -7.35 -5.28
CA LYS A 647 35.31 -7.66 -6.63
C LYS A 647 34.21 -7.34 -7.64
N THR A 648 34.62 -6.84 -8.80
CA THR A 648 33.82 -6.59 -10.00
C THR A 648 32.89 -7.77 -10.28
N LEU A 649 31.58 -7.53 -10.21
CA LEU A 649 30.54 -8.51 -10.50
C LEU A 649 30.57 -8.89 -11.98
N LYS A 650 30.54 -10.19 -12.27
CA LYS A 650 30.31 -10.68 -13.64
C LYS A 650 28.83 -10.49 -14.01
N PRO A 651 28.53 -10.07 -15.25
CA PRO A 651 27.20 -10.12 -15.87
C PRO A 651 26.41 -11.39 -15.56
N SER A 652 25.25 -11.28 -14.91
CA SER A 652 24.30 -12.37 -14.69
C SER A 652 23.15 -12.25 -15.67
N THR A 653 22.82 -13.33 -16.38
CA THR A 653 21.61 -13.46 -17.22
C THR A 653 20.35 -13.79 -16.42
N LYS A 654 20.41 -13.81 -15.08
CA LYS A 654 19.25 -14.00 -14.20
C LYS A 654 18.48 -12.69 -14.04
N THR A 655 17.15 -12.78 -14.07
CA THR A 655 16.23 -11.68 -13.73
C THR A 655 16.59 -11.06 -12.38
N ASP A 656 16.83 -9.75 -12.37
CA ASP A 656 17.06 -8.99 -11.15
C ASP A 656 15.72 -8.74 -10.45
N LEU A 657 15.35 -9.66 -9.55
CA LEU A 657 14.07 -9.67 -8.85
C LEU A 657 13.82 -8.40 -8.02
N LYS A 658 14.88 -7.68 -7.63
CA LYS A 658 14.78 -6.50 -6.77
C LYS A 658 14.59 -5.20 -7.52
N SER A 659 14.83 -5.20 -8.83
CA SER A 659 14.68 -4.02 -9.69
C SER A 659 13.26 -3.89 -10.24
N THR A 660 12.81 -2.66 -10.47
CA THR A 660 11.54 -2.34 -11.13
C THR A 660 11.75 -2.20 -12.63
N TYR A 661 10.85 -2.80 -13.41
CA TYR A 661 10.85 -2.74 -14.86
C TYR A 661 9.57 -2.08 -15.36
N PHE A 662 9.66 -1.34 -16.47
CA PHE A 662 8.51 -0.80 -17.19
C PHE A 662 8.71 -1.05 -18.68
N LYS A 663 7.74 -1.71 -19.33
CA LYS A 663 7.82 -2.14 -20.75
C LYS A 663 9.18 -2.79 -21.08
N GLY A 664 9.71 -3.62 -20.18
CA GLY A 664 10.98 -4.35 -20.31
C GLY A 664 12.26 -3.56 -19.98
N ALA A 665 12.20 -2.23 -19.83
CA ALA A 665 13.37 -1.47 -19.37
C ALA A 665 13.47 -1.48 -17.84
N LYS A 666 14.69 -1.62 -17.30
CA LYS A 666 14.95 -1.41 -15.86
C LYS A 666 14.86 0.09 -15.57
N ILE A 667 13.86 0.48 -14.77
CA ILE A 667 13.59 1.87 -14.42
C ILE A 667 13.97 2.22 -12.98
N ARG A 668 14.22 1.23 -12.12
CA ARG A 668 14.66 1.41 -10.72
C ARG A 668 15.40 0.16 -10.25
N GLY A 669 16.45 0.34 -9.45
CA GLY A 669 17.15 -0.73 -8.74
C GLY A 669 16.48 -1.17 -7.44
N ASP A 670 17.24 -1.87 -6.60
CA ASP A 670 16.80 -2.39 -5.29
C ASP A 670 16.38 -1.27 -4.33
N THR A 671 15.08 -1.22 -4.00
CA THR A 671 14.49 -0.22 -3.10
C THR A 671 14.81 -0.46 -1.62
N SER A 672 15.32 -1.65 -1.25
CA SER A 672 15.72 -1.96 0.12
C SER A 672 17.10 -1.40 0.50
N ALA A 673 17.88 -0.93 -0.49
CA ALA A 673 19.20 -0.37 -0.26
C ALA A 673 19.23 1.13 -0.56
N ARG A 674 19.82 1.94 0.34
CA ARG A 674 20.07 3.39 0.13
C ARG A 674 21.17 3.64 -0.90
N ARG A 675 20.92 3.22 -2.15
CA ARG A 675 21.80 3.41 -3.30
C ARG A 675 21.04 4.09 -4.43
N LEU A 676 21.68 4.97 -5.18
CA LEU A 676 21.11 5.57 -6.38
C LEU A 676 22.18 5.78 -7.46
N ALA A 677 21.75 5.88 -8.72
CA ALA A 677 22.61 6.18 -9.84
C ALA A 677 22.30 7.57 -10.41
N LEU A 678 23.36 8.35 -10.63
CA LEU A 678 23.31 9.55 -11.47
C LEU A 678 23.55 9.13 -12.92
N VAL A 679 22.61 9.48 -13.78
CA VAL A 679 22.65 9.19 -15.20
C VAL A 679 22.62 10.48 -15.99
N PHE A 680 23.52 10.60 -16.96
CA PHE A 680 23.60 11.75 -17.85
C PHE A 680 23.39 11.32 -19.29
N THR A 681 22.45 11.94 -20.00
CA THR A 681 22.28 11.77 -21.45
C THR A 681 22.94 12.92 -22.20
N GLY A 682 23.39 12.67 -23.44
CA GLY A 682 24.07 13.68 -24.24
C GLY A 682 24.00 13.44 -25.73
N ASP A 683 23.75 14.52 -26.48
CA ASP A 683 23.64 14.53 -27.93
C ASP A 683 24.34 15.75 -28.57
N GLU A 684 23.66 16.88 -28.74
CA GLU A 684 24.21 18.07 -29.41
C GLU A 684 25.09 18.95 -28.52
N PHE A 685 24.82 19.00 -27.21
CA PHE A 685 25.47 19.91 -26.26
C PHE A 685 26.26 19.15 -25.18
N ALA A 686 27.36 19.76 -24.71
CA ALA A 686 28.22 19.23 -23.66
C ALA A 686 28.80 20.32 -22.74
N ASP A 687 28.17 21.50 -22.69
CA ASP A 687 28.61 22.68 -21.93
C ASP A 687 28.74 22.40 -20.42
N GLY A 688 27.93 21.48 -19.87
CA GLY A 688 28.04 21.05 -18.47
C GLY A 688 29.14 20.03 -18.20
N GLY A 689 29.71 19.39 -19.23
CA GLY A 689 30.57 18.22 -19.09
C GLY A 689 31.79 18.41 -18.19
N SER A 690 32.48 19.56 -18.31
CA SER A 690 33.63 19.87 -17.46
C SER A 690 33.25 20.12 -16.00
N THR A 691 32.11 20.79 -15.77
CA THR A 691 31.59 21.03 -14.41
C THR A 691 31.15 19.73 -13.76
N ILE A 692 30.40 18.90 -14.49
CA ILE A 692 29.95 17.57 -14.03
C ILE A 692 31.14 16.70 -13.66
N ALA A 693 32.12 16.53 -14.56
CA ALA A 693 33.30 15.70 -14.30
C ALA A 693 34.07 16.14 -13.04
N ARG A 694 34.33 17.44 -12.90
CA ARG A 694 35.00 18.00 -11.70
C ARG A 694 34.21 17.74 -10.42
N THR A 695 32.89 17.93 -10.45
CA THR A 695 32.02 17.71 -9.28
C THR A 695 31.98 16.23 -8.90
N LEU A 696 31.85 15.33 -9.87
CA LEU A 696 31.87 13.89 -9.63
C LEU A 696 33.22 13.44 -9.05
N GLN A 697 34.33 13.96 -9.57
CA GLN A 697 35.67 13.69 -9.05
C GLN A 697 35.86 14.23 -7.63
N LYS A 698 35.43 15.48 -7.37
CA LYS A 698 35.46 16.09 -6.03
C LYS A 698 34.77 15.20 -5.00
N HIS A 699 33.63 14.63 -5.37
CA HIS A 699 32.88 13.75 -4.49
C HIS A 699 33.30 12.28 -4.57
N GLN A 700 34.20 11.86 -5.47
CA GLN A 700 34.49 10.43 -5.70
C GLN A 700 33.24 9.61 -6.07
N VAL A 701 32.32 10.20 -6.83
CA VAL A 701 31.09 9.54 -7.32
C VAL A 701 31.33 8.99 -8.71
N ARG A 702 30.95 7.73 -8.94
CA ARG A 702 30.93 7.13 -10.29
C ARG A 702 29.51 7.18 -10.85
N ALA A 703 29.28 8.07 -11.81
CA ALA A 703 28.05 8.17 -12.60
C ALA A 703 28.06 7.30 -13.88
N SER A 704 26.96 7.36 -14.62
CA SER A 704 26.76 6.70 -15.91
C SER A 704 26.35 7.72 -16.99
N PHE A 705 26.93 7.62 -18.18
CA PHE A 705 26.72 8.52 -19.30
C PHE A 705 26.20 7.74 -20.51
N PHE A 706 25.10 8.16 -21.10
CA PHE A 706 24.54 7.57 -22.32
C PHE A 706 24.61 8.62 -23.43
N LEU A 707 25.45 8.34 -24.44
CA LEU A 707 25.86 9.33 -25.43
C LEU A 707 25.49 8.86 -26.82
N THR A 708 24.95 9.77 -27.63
CA THR A 708 24.61 9.46 -29.01
C THR A 708 25.85 9.23 -29.87
N GLY A 709 25.68 8.56 -31.01
CA GLY A 709 26.74 8.45 -32.00
C GLY A 709 27.22 9.80 -32.50
N ARG A 710 26.30 10.76 -32.68
CA ARG A 710 26.60 12.15 -33.02
C ARG A 710 27.50 12.82 -31.98
N PHE A 711 27.18 12.67 -30.69
CA PHE A 711 28.00 13.17 -29.59
C PHE A 711 29.42 12.59 -29.64
N LEU A 712 29.52 11.26 -29.77
CA LEU A 712 30.79 10.54 -29.73
C LEU A 712 31.71 10.88 -30.90
N ARG A 713 31.15 11.14 -32.08
CA ARG A 713 31.91 11.54 -33.28
C ARG A 713 32.26 13.03 -33.31
N ASN A 714 31.76 13.85 -32.39
CA ASN A 714 32.11 15.26 -32.32
C ASN A 714 33.55 15.42 -31.77
N PRO A 715 34.51 15.96 -32.55
CA PRO A 715 35.89 16.13 -32.10
C PRO A 715 36.01 17.01 -30.84
N ALA A 716 35.10 17.98 -30.65
CA ALA A 716 35.10 18.86 -29.50
C ALA A 716 34.82 18.11 -28.18
N PHE A 717 34.09 16.99 -28.23
CA PHE A 717 33.68 16.24 -27.03
C PHE A 717 34.61 15.04 -26.75
N THR A 718 35.50 14.70 -27.69
CA THR A 718 36.38 13.53 -27.59
C THR A 718 37.24 13.54 -26.33
N ALA A 719 37.81 14.70 -25.95
CA ALA A 719 38.64 14.82 -24.76
C ALA A 719 37.85 14.54 -23.47
N LEU A 720 36.63 15.07 -23.38
CA LEU A 720 35.70 14.85 -22.27
C LEU A 720 35.29 13.38 -22.18
N THR A 721 34.84 12.76 -23.27
CA THR A 721 34.45 11.34 -23.29
C THR A 721 35.58 10.43 -22.80
N LYS A 722 36.81 10.69 -23.27
CA LYS A 722 38.01 9.98 -22.83
C LYS A 722 38.35 10.23 -21.36
N GLN A 723 38.11 11.43 -20.84
CA GLN A 723 38.27 11.74 -19.43
C GLN A 723 37.27 10.93 -18.59
N LEU A 724 35.98 10.97 -18.93
CA LEU A 724 34.93 10.28 -18.18
C LEU A 724 35.20 8.77 -18.11
N ALA A 725 35.68 8.18 -19.21
CA ALA A 725 36.07 6.76 -19.24
C ALA A 725 37.26 6.46 -18.31
N ARG A 726 38.32 7.29 -18.32
CA ARG A 726 39.48 7.15 -17.42
C ARG A 726 39.12 7.30 -15.95
N GLU A 727 38.13 8.12 -15.63
CA GLU A 727 37.63 8.33 -14.26
C GLU A 727 36.74 7.18 -13.77
N GLY A 728 36.48 6.17 -14.63
CA GLY A 728 35.80 4.93 -14.26
C GLY A 728 34.27 5.02 -14.31
N HIS A 729 33.72 6.04 -14.99
CA HIS A 729 32.30 6.14 -15.27
C HIS A 729 31.84 5.04 -16.24
N TYR A 730 30.53 4.76 -16.23
CA TYR A 730 29.92 3.90 -17.24
C TYR A 730 29.60 4.75 -18.46
N LEU A 731 30.00 4.33 -19.65
CA LEU A 731 29.61 4.97 -20.91
C LEU A 731 28.82 3.97 -21.74
N GLY A 732 27.63 4.37 -22.18
CA GLY A 732 26.71 3.55 -22.97
C GLY A 732 26.08 4.33 -24.15
N PRO A 733 25.37 3.63 -25.04
CA PRO A 733 24.67 4.23 -26.18
C PRO A 733 23.36 4.93 -25.81
N HIS A 734 23.00 5.94 -26.59
CA HIS A 734 21.75 6.71 -26.51
C HIS A 734 21.08 6.95 -27.87
N SER A 735 21.18 5.99 -28.80
CA SER A 735 20.88 6.10 -30.24
C SER A 735 22.02 6.73 -31.03
N ASP A 736 22.33 6.19 -32.21
CA ASP A 736 23.42 6.73 -33.03
C ASP A 736 23.05 8.11 -33.60
N GLN A 737 21.84 8.21 -34.14
CA GLN A 737 21.29 9.40 -34.80
C GLN A 737 20.22 10.12 -33.97
N HIS A 738 20.00 9.70 -32.71
CA HIS A 738 18.96 10.25 -31.82
C HIS A 738 17.54 10.12 -32.40
N LEU A 739 17.24 8.94 -32.97
CA LEU A 739 15.98 8.68 -33.65
C LEU A 739 14.82 8.57 -32.65
N LEU A 740 13.65 9.15 -32.97
CA LEU A 740 12.44 8.91 -32.20
C LEU A 740 11.87 7.53 -32.57
N TYR A 741 11.77 6.64 -31.58
CA TYR A 741 11.40 5.24 -31.84
C TYR A 741 9.88 5.00 -31.88
N CYS A 742 9.15 5.69 -31.01
CA CYS A 742 7.71 5.50 -30.82
C CYS A 742 6.99 6.83 -30.97
N ASP A 743 5.74 6.78 -31.42
CA ASP A 743 4.90 7.97 -31.51
C ASP A 743 4.68 8.61 -30.12
N TRP A 744 4.67 9.94 -30.08
CA TRP A 744 4.50 10.71 -28.83
C TRP A 744 3.12 10.56 -28.20
N THR A 745 2.09 10.32 -29.02
CA THR A 745 0.69 10.20 -28.58
C THR A 745 0.30 8.74 -28.39
N LYS A 746 0.74 7.87 -29.30
CA LYS A 746 0.46 6.43 -29.28
C LYS A 746 1.75 5.68 -29.02
N ARG A 747 2.18 5.60 -27.75
CA ARG A 747 3.47 4.96 -27.37
C ARG A 747 3.67 3.55 -27.94
N ASP A 748 2.61 2.79 -28.18
CA ASP A 748 2.71 1.44 -28.76
C ASP A 748 2.88 1.42 -30.29
N SER A 749 2.76 2.58 -30.95
CA SER A 749 3.04 2.74 -32.39
C SER A 749 4.53 3.03 -32.60
N LEU A 750 5.18 2.20 -33.43
CA LEU A 750 6.57 2.35 -33.82
C LEU A 750 6.70 3.29 -35.03
N LEU A 751 7.70 4.17 -35.00
CA LEU A 751 8.03 5.10 -36.10
C LEU A 751 9.16 4.58 -36.99
N LEU A 752 9.76 3.45 -36.62
CA LEU A 752 10.83 2.82 -37.35
C LEU A 752 10.65 1.30 -37.38
N THR A 753 11.35 0.67 -38.32
CA THR A 753 11.44 -0.78 -38.42
C THR A 753 12.47 -1.35 -37.45
N ARG A 754 12.35 -2.64 -37.10
CA ARG A 754 13.36 -3.33 -36.29
C ARG A 754 14.77 -3.19 -36.85
N GLN A 755 14.93 -3.27 -38.17
CA GLN A 755 16.25 -3.16 -38.80
C GLN A 755 16.86 -1.77 -38.58
N GLN A 756 16.07 -0.70 -38.77
CA GLN A 756 16.52 0.67 -38.50
C GLN A 756 16.94 0.87 -37.04
N PHE A 757 16.20 0.30 -36.08
CA PHE A 757 16.60 0.32 -34.67
C PHE A 757 17.93 -0.41 -34.42
N VAL A 758 18.08 -1.62 -34.98
CA VAL A 758 19.29 -2.43 -34.78
C VAL A 758 20.51 -1.75 -35.41
N ASP A 759 20.37 -1.20 -36.61
CA ASP A 759 21.45 -0.50 -37.30
C ASP A 759 21.88 0.75 -36.51
N ASP A 760 20.93 1.53 -36.02
CA ASP A 760 21.18 2.69 -35.15
C ASP A 760 21.87 2.28 -33.84
N LEU A 761 21.37 1.26 -33.13
CA LEU A 761 21.98 0.80 -31.88
C LEU A 761 23.42 0.30 -32.09
N ARG A 762 23.66 -0.50 -33.14
CA ARG A 762 24.99 -1.04 -33.45
C ARG A 762 25.96 0.05 -33.89
N ALA A 763 25.52 1.01 -34.71
CA ALA A 763 26.34 2.16 -35.10
C ALA A 763 26.79 2.97 -33.87
N ASN A 764 25.91 3.15 -32.87
CA ASN A 764 26.25 3.87 -31.66
C ASN A 764 27.32 3.13 -30.84
N TYR A 765 27.18 1.80 -30.67
CA TYR A 765 28.21 0.98 -30.01
C TYR A 765 29.54 1.02 -30.78
N ALA A 766 29.51 1.02 -32.11
CA ALA A 766 30.73 1.15 -32.93
C ALA A 766 31.40 2.52 -32.73
N ALA A 767 30.62 3.60 -32.66
CA ALA A 767 31.15 4.94 -32.34
C ALA A 767 31.79 4.99 -30.95
N LEU A 768 31.16 4.36 -29.96
CA LEU A 768 31.69 4.26 -28.59
C LEU A 768 33.00 3.48 -28.57
N SER A 769 33.06 2.35 -29.29
CA SER A 769 34.28 1.55 -29.45
C SER A 769 35.38 2.34 -30.18
N GLY A 770 35.04 3.17 -31.17
CA GLY A 770 36.03 3.98 -31.91
C GLY A 770 36.68 5.06 -31.05
N VAL A 771 35.92 5.67 -30.13
CA VAL A 771 36.45 6.73 -29.24
C VAL A 771 37.26 6.15 -28.08
N LEU A 772 36.86 4.99 -27.56
CA LEU A 772 37.44 4.36 -26.38
C LEU A 772 38.47 3.26 -26.70
N GLY A 773 38.60 2.87 -27.97
CA GLY A 773 39.52 1.84 -28.46
C GLY A 773 40.94 2.02 -27.93
N GLY A 774 41.47 0.98 -27.26
CA GLY A 774 42.83 0.97 -26.69
C GLY A 774 42.92 1.43 -25.22
N MET A 775 41.80 1.73 -24.54
CA MET A 775 41.79 2.05 -23.12
C MET A 775 41.59 0.80 -22.25
N ASN A 776 42.67 0.30 -21.64
CA ASN A 776 42.66 -0.90 -20.77
C ASN A 776 41.94 -0.70 -19.41
N GLN A 777 41.28 0.43 -19.16
CA GLN A 777 40.69 0.80 -17.86
C GLN A 777 39.16 0.71 -17.82
N THR A 778 38.51 0.21 -18.87
CA THR A 778 37.05 -0.01 -18.93
C THR A 778 36.71 -1.51 -19.07
N PRO A 779 36.63 -2.28 -17.96
CA PRO A 779 36.45 -3.74 -17.99
C PRO A 779 35.16 -4.22 -18.66
N TYR A 780 34.12 -3.37 -18.75
CA TYR A 780 32.84 -3.71 -19.40
C TYR A 780 32.89 -3.57 -20.94
N LEU A 781 34.02 -3.11 -21.49
CA LEU A 781 34.29 -3.00 -22.92
C LEU A 781 35.36 -4.00 -23.39
N GLU A 782 35.68 -5.03 -22.59
CA GLU A 782 36.60 -6.12 -22.96
C GLU A 782 36.07 -6.93 -24.16
N ASP A 783 36.34 -6.41 -25.36
CA ASP A 783 36.46 -7.03 -26.69
C ASP A 783 36.53 -5.87 -27.71
N MET A 784 37.54 -5.00 -27.58
CA MET A 784 37.66 -3.74 -28.34
C MET A 784 38.11 -3.98 -29.79
N ALA A 785 37.17 -4.48 -30.60
CA ALA A 785 37.01 -4.19 -32.02
C ALA A 785 35.54 -4.51 -32.38
N PHE A 786 34.59 -3.67 -31.95
CA PHE A 786 33.20 -3.83 -32.35
C PHE A 786 32.94 -3.10 -33.68
N ASP A 787 32.76 -3.88 -34.74
CA ASP A 787 32.23 -3.43 -36.02
C ASP A 787 30.70 -3.61 -36.02
N SER A 788 29.99 -2.55 -36.43
CA SER A 788 28.53 -2.54 -36.62
C SER A 788 27.98 -3.68 -37.49
N SER A 789 28.82 -4.34 -38.30
CA SER A 789 28.43 -5.52 -39.10
C SER A 789 28.17 -6.80 -38.28
N ARG A 790 28.51 -6.82 -36.98
CA ARG A 790 28.40 -8.01 -36.11
C ARG A 790 27.41 -7.78 -34.95
N PRO A 791 26.78 -8.85 -34.41
CA PRO A 791 25.96 -8.75 -33.20
C PRO A 791 26.77 -8.29 -31.99
N ILE A 792 26.14 -7.50 -31.12
CA ILE A 792 26.78 -6.99 -29.89
C ILE A 792 27.13 -8.18 -28.98
N PRO A 793 28.38 -8.29 -28.48
CA PRO A 793 28.77 -9.35 -27.55
C PRO A 793 27.85 -9.44 -26.33
N LYS A 794 27.45 -10.67 -25.95
CA LYS A 794 26.53 -11.00 -24.85
C LYS A 794 27.14 -10.82 -23.45
N THR A 795 27.68 -9.64 -23.18
CA THR A 795 28.06 -9.14 -21.85
C THR A 795 26.98 -8.14 -21.41
N SER A 796 26.71 -7.93 -20.11
CA SER A 796 25.67 -7.01 -19.62
C SER A 796 25.89 -5.55 -20.04
N LYS A 797 25.52 -5.24 -21.29
CA LYS A 797 25.56 -3.92 -21.88
C LYS A 797 24.19 -3.27 -21.70
N LEU A 798 24.21 -1.98 -21.42
CA LEU A 798 23.01 -1.20 -21.12
C LEU A 798 22.74 -0.22 -22.27
N PHE A 799 21.48 0.06 -22.50
CA PHE A 799 21.05 1.06 -23.48
C PHE A 799 19.95 1.93 -22.87
N LEU A 800 20.05 3.23 -23.04
CA LEU A 800 19.04 4.20 -22.62
C LEU A 800 18.44 4.84 -23.88
N PRO A 801 17.13 4.73 -24.13
CA PRO A 801 16.54 5.18 -25.39
C PRO A 801 16.53 6.72 -25.50
N PRO A 802 16.70 7.28 -26.71
CA PRO A 802 16.60 8.71 -26.96
C PRO A 802 15.23 9.24 -26.52
N TYR A 803 15.20 10.48 -26.04
CA TYR A 803 14.01 11.12 -25.46
C TYR A 803 13.38 10.35 -24.29
N GLU A 804 14.11 9.37 -23.74
CA GLU A 804 13.63 8.47 -22.70
C GLU A 804 12.31 7.78 -23.09
N TRP A 805 12.05 7.63 -24.40
CA TRP A 805 10.75 7.22 -24.95
C TRP A 805 10.86 5.89 -25.70
N TYR A 806 10.07 4.91 -25.27
CA TYR A 806 10.15 3.54 -25.75
C TYR A 806 8.85 2.76 -25.49
N ASN A 807 8.76 1.58 -26.09
CA ASN A 807 7.73 0.59 -25.82
C ASN A 807 8.33 -0.81 -25.62
N ASP A 808 7.45 -1.80 -25.44
CA ASP A 808 7.83 -3.18 -25.23
C ASP A 808 8.59 -3.78 -26.43
N SER A 809 8.21 -3.40 -27.66
CA SER A 809 8.90 -3.83 -28.88
C SER A 809 10.37 -3.38 -28.90
N ILE A 810 10.66 -2.14 -28.52
CA ILE A 810 12.04 -1.64 -28.40
C ILE A 810 12.83 -2.43 -27.36
N SER A 811 12.23 -2.74 -26.21
CA SER A 811 12.88 -3.56 -25.19
C SER A 811 13.19 -4.98 -25.69
N VAL A 812 12.25 -5.60 -26.41
CA VAL A 812 12.45 -6.92 -27.03
C VAL A 812 13.59 -6.88 -28.04
N TRP A 813 13.62 -5.86 -28.89
CA TRP A 813 14.65 -5.75 -29.92
C TRP A 813 16.04 -5.48 -29.31
N ALA A 814 16.14 -4.64 -28.29
CA ALA A 814 17.38 -4.42 -27.55
C ALA A 814 17.88 -5.71 -26.89
N ASN A 815 16.98 -6.45 -26.24
CA ASN A 815 17.32 -7.71 -25.58
C ASN A 815 17.74 -8.80 -26.59
N ALA A 816 17.13 -8.83 -27.78
CA ALA A 816 17.55 -9.73 -28.87
C ALA A 816 18.99 -9.44 -29.36
N GLU A 817 19.45 -8.20 -29.23
CA GLU A 817 20.84 -7.79 -29.47
C GLU A 817 21.75 -8.00 -28.24
N GLY A 818 21.25 -8.61 -27.16
CA GLY A 818 22.01 -8.87 -25.94
C GLY A 818 22.20 -7.65 -25.04
N VAL A 819 21.34 -6.63 -25.20
CA VAL A 819 21.43 -5.35 -24.49
C VAL A 819 20.23 -5.17 -23.57
N GLN A 820 20.46 -4.82 -22.30
CA GLN A 820 19.40 -4.48 -21.37
C GLN A 820 18.99 -3.02 -21.57
N LEU A 821 17.73 -2.81 -21.94
CA LEU A 821 17.13 -1.47 -21.95
C LEU A 821 17.00 -0.97 -20.51
N ILE A 822 17.39 0.28 -20.27
CA ILE A 822 17.19 0.98 -18.99
C ILE A 822 16.49 2.31 -19.24
N ASN A 823 15.89 2.88 -18.19
CA ASN A 823 15.41 4.26 -18.24
C ASN A 823 15.43 4.89 -16.84
N TYR A 824 15.15 6.19 -16.74
CA TYR A 824 15.09 6.91 -15.47
C TYR A 824 13.92 6.43 -14.60
N THR A 825 14.04 6.61 -13.29
CA THR A 825 12.94 6.35 -12.36
C THR A 825 11.94 7.51 -12.41
N PRO A 826 10.65 7.27 -12.74
CA PRO A 826 9.66 8.34 -12.82
C PRO A 826 9.33 8.92 -11.43
N GLY A 827 8.87 10.18 -11.41
CA GLY A 827 8.38 10.85 -10.21
C GLY A 827 9.13 12.11 -9.79
N THR A 828 10.27 12.40 -10.40
CA THR A 828 10.96 13.69 -10.27
C THR A 828 10.94 14.45 -11.60
N LEU A 829 11.23 15.75 -11.55
CA LEU A 829 11.37 16.61 -12.73
C LEU A 829 12.82 16.67 -13.25
N SER A 830 13.71 15.80 -12.76
CA SER A 830 15.15 15.80 -13.08
C SER A 830 15.45 15.78 -14.58
N HIS A 831 14.75 14.92 -15.32
CA HIS A 831 14.86 14.78 -16.77
C HIS A 831 14.44 16.03 -17.58
N ALA A 832 13.77 17.02 -16.97
CA ALA A 832 13.30 18.22 -17.66
C ALA A 832 14.36 19.34 -17.72
N ASP A 833 15.59 19.08 -17.28
CA ASP A 833 16.67 20.08 -17.17
C ASP A 833 17.18 20.62 -18.52
N TYR A 834 16.88 19.93 -19.63
CA TYR A 834 17.17 20.40 -20.99
C TYR A 834 16.21 21.48 -21.50
N THR A 835 15.01 21.60 -20.92
CA THR A 835 13.97 22.51 -21.41
C THR A 835 14.40 23.97 -21.32
N THR A 836 13.95 24.82 -22.24
CA THR A 836 14.33 26.25 -22.33
C THR A 836 13.16 27.15 -21.90
N PRO A 837 13.38 28.41 -21.48
CA PRO A 837 12.31 29.28 -20.97
C PRO A 837 11.13 29.53 -21.93
N GLN A 838 11.30 29.24 -23.22
CA GLN A 838 10.25 29.36 -24.23
C GLN A 838 9.36 28.11 -24.32
N ASP A 839 9.78 26.99 -23.74
CA ASP A 839 9.05 25.73 -23.79
C ASP A 839 7.92 25.70 -22.75
N LYS A 840 6.75 25.18 -23.12
CA LYS A 840 5.60 25.07 -22.21
C LYS A 840 5.88 24.22 -20.98
N ASN A 841 6.77 23.25 -21.11
CA ASN A 841 7.19 22.33 -20.05
C ASN A 841 8.48 22.79 -19.34
N TYR A 842 8.93 24.04 -19.53
CA TYR A 842 10.08 24.58 -18.83
C TYR A 842 9.98 24.43 -17.31
N ARG A 843 11.05 23.93 -16.68
CA ARG A 843 11.20 23.88 -15.22
C ARG A 843 12.55 24.45 -14.83
N ASN A 844 12.59 25.48 -13.99
CA ASN A 844 13.83 26.04 -13.46
C ASN A 844 14.51 25.05 -12.50
N SER A 845 15.81 25.21 -12.25
CA SER A 845 16.63 24.27 -11.46
C SER A 845 16.11 24.14 -10.03
N ALA A 846 15.65 25.23 -9.42
CA ALA A 846 15.06 25.22 -8.07
C ALA A 846 13.81 24.33 -8.00
N THR A 847 12.93 24.40 -9.00
CA THR A 847 11.73 23.55 -9.09
C THR A 847 12.12 22.08 -9.26
N ILE A 848 13.15 21.81 -10.06
CA ILE A 848 13.66 20.46 -10.28
C ILE A 848 14.23 19.89 -8.98
N LEU A 849 15.11 20.62 -8.29
CA LEU A 849 15.70 20.22 -7.00
C LEU A 849 14.62 20.00 -5.94
N GLN A 850 13.65 20.91 -5.84
CA GLN A 850 12.51 20.76 -4.95
C GLN A 850 11.71 19.49 -5.25
N SER A 851 11.54 19.11 -6.54
CA SER A 851 10.86 17.87 -6.89
C SER A 851 11.61 16.62 -6.42
N ILE A 852 12.95 16.64 -6.48
CA ILE A 852 13.81 15.54 -6.01
C ILE A 852 13.70 15.43 -4.49
N GLN A 853 13.82 16.54 -3.77
CA GLN A 853 13.68 16.60 -2.31
C GLN A 853 12.28 16.18 -1.86
N THR A 854 11.24 16.67 -2.53
CA THR A 854 9.85 16.33 -2.21
C THR A 854 9.59 14.84 -2.43
N TYR A 855 10.08 14.27 -3.53
CA TYR A 855 9.94 12.83 -3.79
C TYR A 855 10.68 12.02 -2.72
N GLU A 856 11.93 12.39 -2.42
CA GLU A 856 12.76 11.73 -1.41
C GLU A 856 12.11 11.72 -0.02
N GLN A 857 11.46 12.82 0.35
CA GLN A 857 10.77 12.96 1.64
C GLN A 857 9.42 12.25 1.69
N LYS A 858 8.64 12.32 0.61
CA LYS A 858 7.25 11.84 0.60
C LYS A 858 7.12 10.34 0.30
N LYS A 859 8.09 9.74 -0.39
CA LYS A 859 7.96 8.33 -0.81
C LYS A 859 8.65 7.40 0.20
N PRO A 860 8.04 6.27 0.60
CA PRO A 860 8.61 5.36 1.62
C PRO A 860 10.02 4.85 1.28
N ALA A 861 10.28 4.57 0.01
CA ALA A 861 11.60 4.13 -0.47
C ALA A 861 12.55 5.31 -0.79
N GLY A 862 12.12 6.56 -0.61
CA GLY A 862 12.87 7.76 -1.00
C GLY A 862 13.51 7.63 -2.39
N LEU A 863 14.82 7.84 -2.46
CA LEU A 863 15.63 7.63 -3.67
C LEU A 863 16.38 6.28 -3.68
N ASN A 864 15.96 5.29 -2.89
CA ASN A 864 16.57 3.94 -2.93
C ASN A 864 16.32 3.28 -4.29
N GLY A 865 17.38 2.77 -4.90
CA GLY A 865 17.35 2.20 -6.25
C GLY A 865 17.11 3.24 -7.35
N PHE A 866 17.13 4.55 -7.08
CA PHE A 866 16.68 5.55 -8.05
C PHE A 866 17.70 5.73 -9.18
N ILE A 867 17.21 5.83 -10.42
CA ILE A 867 17.98 6.20 -11.62
C ILE A 867 17.62 7.66 -11.90
N LEU A 868 18.44 8.58 -11.40
CA LEU A 868 18.22 10.02 -11.48
C LEU A 868 18.89 10.56 -12.75
N LEU A 869 18.08 10.99 -13.74
CA LEU A 869 18.55 11.41 -15.05
C LEU A 869 18.67 12.93 -15.17
N MET A 870 19.75 13.38 -15.78
CA MET A 870 20.06 14.77 -16.12
C MET A 870 20.71 14.83 -17.51
N HIS A 871 20.92 16.01 -18.08
CA HIS A 871 21.61 16.18 -19.35
C HIS A 871 23.04 16.70 -19.16
N ILE A 872 24.01 16.14 -19.91
CA ILE A 872 25.43 16.55 -19.85
C ILE A 872 25.66 17.97 -20.42
N GLY A 873 24.73 18.43 -21.24
CA GLY A 873 24.72 19.76 -21.82
C GLY A 873 23.32 20.12 -22.31
N VAL A 874 23.07 21.41 -22.45
CA VAL A 874 21.76 21.95 -22.80
C VAL A 874 21.93 23.15 -23.73
N ALA A 875 20.84 23.54 -24.41
CA ALA A 875 20.89 24.66 -25.36
C ALA A 875 21.38 25.97 -24.70
N PRO A 876 22.07 26.87 -25.45
CA PRO A 876 22.63 28.11 -24.89
C PRO A 876 21.60 29.04 -24.23
N ASN A 877 20.34 29.00 -24.67
CA ASN A 877 19.23 29.80 -24.11
C ASN A 877 18.69 29.26 -22.78
N ARG A 878 19.07 28.04 -22.35
CA ARG A 878 18.86 27.57 -20.98
C ARG A 878 19.97 28.14 -20.12
N THR A 879 19.78 29.33 -19.52
CA THR A 879 20.82 30.00 -18.70
C THR A 879 20.89 29.49 -17.26
N ASP A 880 19.79 28.96 -16.73
CA ASP A 880 19.69 28.36 -15.40
C ASP A 880 20.05 26.87 -15.48
N LYS A 881 21.32 26.51 -15.22
CA LYS A 881 21.82 25.14 -15.47
C LYS A 881 21.70 24.27 -14.24
N LEU A 882 20.99 23.15 -14.34
CA LEU A 882 20.83 22.23 -13.20
C LEU A 882 22.17 21.64 -12.74
N TYR A 883 23.09 21.38 -13.67
CA TYR A 883 24.40 20.82 -13.34
C TYR A 883 25.28 21.74 -12.48
N ASP A 884 24.98 23.04 -12.39
CA ASP A 884 25.67 23.96 -11.47
C ASP A 884 25.31 23.70 -10.00
N HIS A 885 24.16 23.06 -9.76
CA HIS A 885 23.69 22.64 -8.43
C HIS A 885 24.06 21.19 -8.08
N LEU A 886 24.81 20.50 -8.95
CA LEU A 886 25.14 19.08 -8.74
C LEU A 886 25.98 18.86 -7.48
N ASP A 887 26.84 19.82 -7.13
CA ASP A 887 27.68 19.77 -5.93
C ASP A 887 26.83 19.76 -4.65
N GLU A 888 25.85 20.65 -4.59
CA GLU A 888 24.90 20.79 -3.48
C GLU A 888 24.02 19.54 -3.37
N LEU A 889 23.48 19.07 -4.50
CA LEU A 889 22.62 17.88 -4.54
C LEU A 889 23.36 16.63 -4.04
N ILE A 890 24.60 16.39 -4.49
CA ILE A 890 25.38 15.24 -4.05
C ILE A 890 25.69 15.33 -2.55
N ALA A 891 26.06 16.52 -2.06
CA ALA A 891 26.34 16.74 -0.65
C ALA A 891 25.11 16.47 0.22
N GLU A 892 23.94 16.98 -0.17
CA GLU A 892 22.68 16.79 0.55
C GLU A 892 22.31 15.30 0.62
N LEU A 893 22.31 14.59 -0.51
CA LEU A 893 21.92 13.18 -0.56
C LEU A 893 22.91 12.29 0.22
N ARG A 894 24.20 12.65 0.26
CA ARG A 894 25.17 11.95 1.13
C ARG A 894 24.90 12.15 2.61
N GLN A 895 24.55 13.36 3.03
CA GLN A 895 24.17 13.63 4.43
C GLN A 895 22.93 12.80 4.82
N LYS A 896 22.04 12.53 3.87
CA LYS A 896 20.89 11.63 4.03
C LYS A 896 21.24 10.13 3.90
N GLY A 897 22.51 9.79 3.71
CA GLY A 897 23.02 8.41 3.72
C GLY A 897 22.88 7.66 2.39
N TYR A 898 22.65 8.35 1.27
CA TYR A 898 22.63 7.71 -0.04
C TYR A 898 24.04 7.42 -0.56
N ALA A 899 24.27 6.17 -0.96
CA ALA A 899 25.46 5.77 -1.70
C ALA A 899 25.24 5.90 -3.21
N PHE A 900 26.16 6.57 -3.90
CA PHE A 900 26.10 6.73 -5.33
C PHE A 900 26.83 5.57 -6.03
N VAL A 901 26.14 4.91 -6.95
CA VAL A 901 26.68 3.81 -7.75
C VAL A 901 26.46 4.07 -9.23
N ARG A 902 27.23 3.39 -10.08
CA ARG A 902 26.92 3.36 -11.51
C ARG A 902 25.67 2.53 -11.74
N VAL A 903 24.96 2.80 -12.82
CA VAL A 903 23.70 2.11 -13.12
C VAL A 903 23.88 0.61 -13.41
N ASP A 904 25.08 0.16 -13.81
CA ASP A 904 25.43 -1.27 -13.96
C ASP A 904 25.68 -1.98 -12.61
N ALA A 905 25.81 -1.22 -11.51
CA ALA A 905 25.99 -1.71 -10.15
C ALA A 905 24.80 -1.40 -9.22
N LEU A 906 23.79 -0.72 -9.76
CA LEU A 906 22.52 -0.43 -9.11
C LEU A 906 21.60 -1.64 -9.20
#